data_AF-A0A846QTR9-F1
#
_entry.id   AF-A0A846QTR9-F1
#
_cell.length_a   1.000
_cell.length_b   1.000
_cell.length_c   1.000
_cell.angle_alpha   90.00
_cell.angle_beta   90.00
_cell.angle_gamma   90.00
#
_symmetry.space_group_name_H-M   'P 1'
#
loop_
_entity.id
_entity.type
_entity.pdbx_description
1 polymer ?
#
loop_
_entity_poly.entity_id
_entity_poly.type
_entity_poly.pdbx_seq_one_letter_code
_entity_poly.pdbx_strand_id
1 'polypeptide(L)'
;MTHTPTHPRGNGFTLIELIATTVLLGIISVAGGMFITEGARGYLLTRENTETSQKLDLAIMRLERELREVMAVSNMDSPTSDHIVFERPGNSNGRAIALVGNQIKVIDGRTLPTASTGHVLIDDVSGFTLTPFSGTNAWRTSDDIELLSAIRINLAYQHESAGTLTVSTTVLPRNNNNLGGSPPPDEVPEVPDYCFVATAACGGDTHPMVIALRNFRDRFLLTWDGGRAFVDFYYTNGPAWADYIRVRPWARDAAYVALLPLTGLALLLLWSPWAAAGVVLGTPLAVRAVRRACRPRDRDRNMFDHARGSVMLAVIGAMVFMGIVGAAMVPMFTTSITDQTVMNRGSRAFYLAEAGYAVAAHEYLTADGTNKDTKLLELHGKTYTLADGDGSFTIRMRPRWFEVTGNNNTQLTTVVLGELDNNFPPDSGQLLVNGVPFNYNGVTRSTTSYEGYTVPRLVFSLTTSAAGYDFTGFEALPRATAASDTFSRTNDLVLQSGADAFPEFSGAFTISSDSNTYTYQRRVGSTLTGIRLADSPTTDFPAVSVTSGDVVALDKFVTIRTTGQLGDASHTLTYLTPIGWTQAGDDMERASLHERFDNINANFATGGHDRGQIGSHTIANVDGGNALDVTGSENISLFGNTGYWSNISFSPGAGSPVNLSSIWRTNGNTLSYDAQLKLYVGPGSLDDNRYWVGGITFRMQNNSSGSELFTYGLSYLRARQVKRVGEWYSSTFLDGDVDEVPNAIVPSQLFTGTMERWDQGFWWPEHRYSQPAIVLWARDATSPDAGFKWLAYKILDASDSVLSGSYPNFRMKPWSTLMLRLVEAQPMNFTAPASTPIMSGAVINIGGDTPGSARLAGQPILTRRTWGGGGNVQGTLPLAKIKGNIRSTGGVLFENPDGSQGTLTLTGTLGAKTNYIRAFYGDTTAHGTTGTAWNDNNRHANPRNEVHWPPDDRQSLTTNNDCMTLVQWDNVSGGATNVTTSVAEEQNSIVTISTLLSPDSGMALQSTDLGIHAVGNTATNLYFDDFGFQAWTGRGGKGFRAPIMYSN
;
A
#
# COMPACT_ATOMS: atom_id res chain seq x y z
N MET A 1 58.22 -26.41 107.70
CA MET A 1 57.16 -27.28 107.16
C MET A 1 56.57 -26.60 105.92
N THR A 2 56.59 -27.31 104.78
CA THR A 2 55.65 -27.29 103.61
C THR A 2 55.21 -25.93 103.03
N HIS A 3 55.30 -25.60 101.74
CA HIS A 3 55.02 -26.35 100.50
C HIS A 3 55.66 -25.61 99.30
N THR A 4 56.22 -26.34 98.33
CA THR A 4 56.56 -25.84 96.99
C THR A 4 55.31 -25.72 96.11
N PRO A 5 55.27 -24.76 95.18
CA PRO A 5 54.58 -24.94 93.90
C PRO A 5 55.47 -24.59 92.69
N THR A 6 55.25 -25.34 91.61
CA THR A 6 55.98 -25.32 90.33
C THR A 6 55.50 -24.24 89.36
N HIS A 7 56.42 -23.71 88.55
CA HIS A 7 56.23 -22.75 87.44
C HIS A 7 55.22 -23.18 86.36
N PRO A 8 54.60 -22.20 85.66
CA PRO A 8 54.32 -22.27 84.23
C PRO A 8 55.27 -21.34 83.44
N ARG A 9 55.96 -21.89 82.44
CA ARG A 9 56.74 -21.12 81.45
C ARG A 9 55.75 -20.41 80.52
N GLY A 10 55.82 -19.08 80.43
CA GLY A 10 55.15 -18.31 79.39
C GLY A 10 55.76 -18.63 78.03
N ASN A 11 54.94 -19.06 77.07
CA ASN A 11 55.34 -19.24 75.68
C ASN A 11 55.60 -17.86 75.07
N GLY A 12 56.88 -17.51 74.93
CA GLY A 12 57.31 -16.41 74.08
C GLY A 12 57.11 -16.75 72.60
N PHE A 13 56.73 -15.75 71.81
CA PHE A 13 56.68 -15.83 70.35
C PHE A 13 57.98 -16.41 69.80
N THR A 14 57.89 -17.42 68.95
CA THR A 14 59.08 -17.89 68.23
C THR A 14 59.46 -16.86 67.17
N LEU A 15 60.74 -16.47 67.14
CA LEU A 15 61.28 -15.52 66.16
C LEU A 15 60.88 -15.90 64.72
N ILE A 16 60.81 -17.20 64.44
CA ILE A 16 60.44 -17.73 63.13
C ILE A 16 58.98 -17.47 62.76
N GLU A 17 58.08 -17.41 63.74
CA GLU A 17 56.66 -17.13 63.53
C GLU A 17 56.41 -15.62 63.33
N LEU A 18 57.17 -14.77 64.03
CA LEU A 18 57.16 -13.32 63.80
C LEU A 18 57.75 -12.98 62.41
N ILE A 19 58.81 -13.67 62.00
CA ILE A 19 59.37 -13.52 60.64
C ILE A 19 58.37 -14.03 59.59
N ALA A 20 57.79 -15.22 59.77
CA ALA A 20 56.87 -15.80 58.79
C ALA A 20 55.59 -14.96 58.61
N THR A 21 55.02 -14.45 59.70
CA THR A 21 53.84 -13.58 59.63
C THR A 21 54.14 -12.22 59.00
N THR A 22 55.29 -11.60 59.32
CA THR A 22 55.69 -10.33 58.70
C THR A 22 56.02 -10.48 57.21
N VAL A 23 56.64 -11.60 56.82
CA VAL A 23 56.90 -11.94 55.40
C VAL A 23 55.60 -12.19 54.65
N LEU A 24 54.65 -12.96 55.22
CA LEU A 24 53.34 -13.17 54.63
C LEU A 24 52.55 -11.85 54.49
N LEU A 25 52.57 -10.99 55.51
CA LEU A 25 51.92 -9.68 55.45
C LEU A 25 52.58 -8.79 54.39
N GLY A 26 53.91 -8.84 54.26
CA GLY A 26 54.66 -8.12 53.23
C GLY A 26 54.31 -8.59 51.82
N ILE A 27 54.23 -9.90 51.60
CA ILE A 27 53.83 -10.48 50.30
C ILE A 27 52.38 -10.13 49.97
N ILE A 28 51.45 -10.22 50.93
CA ILE A 28 50.04 -9.87 50.73
C ILE A 28 49.87 -8.36 50.50
N SER A 29 50.63 -7.52 51.20
CA SER A 29 50.59 -6.06 51.02
C SER A 29 51.15 -5.64 49.66
N VAL A 30 52.23 -6.28 49.19
CA VAL A 30 52.79 -6.03 47.85
C VAL A 30 51.84 -6.55 46.76
N ALA A 31 51.30 -7.76 46.93
CA ALA A 31 50.33 -8.32 45.99
C ALA A 31 49.02 -7.51 45.96
N GLY A 32 48.52 -7.08 47.12
CA GLY A 32 47.33 -6.23 47.24
C GLY A 32 47.55 -4.82 46.69
N GLY A 33 48.73 -4.23 46.94
CA GLY A 33 49.12 -2.95 46.36
C GLY A 33 49.18 -3.00 44.83
N MET A 34 49.79 -4.04 44.26
CA MET A 34 49.79 -4.28 42.80
C MET A 34 48.37 -4.54 42.26
N PHE A 35 47.54 -5.28 42.98
CA PHE A 35 46.17 -5.57 42.55
C PHE A 35 45.30 -4.30 42.49
N ILE A 36 45.48 -3.38 43.44
CA ILE A 36 44.78 -2.09 43.46
C ILE A 36 45.28 -1.20 42.31
N THR A 37 46.58 -1.12 42.07
CA THR A 37 47.11 -0.26 40.99
C THR A 37 46.71 -0.78 39.61
N GLU A 38 46.77 -2.10 39.39
CA GLU A 38 46.38 -2.69 38.10
C GLU A 38 44.86 -2.72 37.93
N GLY A 39 44.09 -2.97 38.99
CA GLY A 39 42.63 -2.87 38.97
C GLY A 39 42.14 -1.44 38.69
N ALA A 40 42.78 -0.43 39.30
CA ALA A 40 42.46 0.98 39.05
C ALA A 40 42.84 1.39 37.61
N ARG A 41 43.99 0.96 37.09
CA ARG A 41 44.37 1.17 35.69
C ARG A 41 43.39 0.50 34.72
N GLY A 42 42.98 -0.74 35.01
CA GLY A 42 41.98 -1.46 34.21
C GLY A 42 40.60 -0.77 34.22
N TYR A 43 40.19 -0.22 35.36
CA TYR A 43 38.95 0.56 35.47
C TYR A 43 39.02 1.87 34.69
N LEU A 44 40.09 2.65 34.86
CA LEU A 44 40.27 3.91 34.13
C LEU A 44 40.30 3.68 32.62
N LEU A 45 41.03 2.67 32.15
CA LEU A 45 41.03 2.27 30.74
C LEU A 45 39.62 1.87 30.26
N THR A 46 38.87 1.10 31.05
CA THR A 46 37.51 0.69 30.68
C THR A 46 36.55 1.88 30.64
N ARG A 47 36.68 2.81 31.59
CA ARG A 47 35.88 4.04 31.66
C ARG A 47 36.18 4.97 30.49
N GLU A 48 37.44 5.22 30.19
CA GLU A 48 37.89 6.04 29.05
C GLU A 48 37.45 5.42 27.73
N ASN A 49 37.58 4.10 27.57
CA ASN A 49 37.06 3.38 26.40
C ASN A 49 35.53 3.51 26.29
N THR A 50 34.80 3.41 27.41
CA THR A 50 33.33 3.54 27.41
C THR A 50 32.90 4.95 27.03
N GLU A 51 33.55 5.98 27.59
CA GLU A 51 33.28 7.37 27.26
C GLU A 51 33.58 7.66 25.77
N THR A 52 34.69 7.13 25.26
CA THR A 52 35.07 7.25 23.86
C THR A 52 34.06 6.57 22.93
N SER A 53 33.66 5.33 23.23
CA SER A 53 32.63 4.62 22.47
C SER A 53 31.29 5.37 22.48
N GLN A 54 30.88 5.92 23.63
CA GLN A 54 29.64 6.69 23.74
C GLN A 54 29.68 7.98 22.89
N LYS A 55 30.79 8.71 22.90
CA LYS A 55 30.98 9.92 22.06
C LYS A 55 30.90 9.56 20.57
N LEU A 56 31.56 8.47 20.18
CA LEU A 56 31.58 7.97 18.81
C LEU A 56 30.17 7.57 18.35
N ASP A 57 29.45 6.79 19.15
CA ASP A 57 28.08 6.38 18.85
C ASP A 57 27.15 7.58 18.71
N LEU A 58 27.24 8.57 19.61
CA LEU A 58 26.41 9.78 19.57
C LEU A 58 26.72 10.65 18.34
N ALA A 59 28.00 10.75 17.95
CA ALA A 59 28.40 11.42 16.73
C ALA A 59 27.85 10.72 15.48
N ILE A 60 27.97 9.39 15.41
CA ILE A 60 27.42 8.58 14.30
C ILE A 60 25.89 8.70 14.24
N MET A 61 25.17 8.50 15.34
CA MET A 61 23.71 8.66 15.38
C MET A 61 23.26 10.04 14.91
N ARG A 62 24.02 11.10 15.25
CA ARG A 62 23.72 12.45 14.80
C ARG A 62 23.99 12.63 13.30
N LEU A 63 25.09 12.08 12.77
CA LEU A 63 25.34 12.06 11.32
C LEU A 63 24.26 11.29 10.57
N GLU A 64 23.88 10.12 11.07
CA GLU A 64 22.80 9.31 10.49
C GLU A 64 21.47 10.07 10.47
N ARG A 65 21.11 10.73 11.58
CA ARG A 65 19.88 11.55 11.64
C ARG A 65 19.91 12.67 10.61
N GLU A 66 21.00 13.43 10.54
CA GLU A 66 21.12 14.58 9.63
C GLU A 66 21.11 14.15 8.16
N LEU A 67 21.82 13.07 7.81
CA LEU A 67 21.93 12.58 6.44
C LEU A 67 20.70 11.78 5.96
N ARG A 68 19.95 11.17 6.89
CA ARG A 68 18.70 10.46 6.54
C ARG A 68 17.63 11.43 6.01
N GLU A 69 17.64 12.68 6.45
CA GLU A 69 16.66 13.71 6.09
C GLU A 69 17.03 14.52 4.83
N VAL A 70 18.12 14.16 4.14
CA VAL A 70 18.60 14.83 2.93
C VAL A 70 17.53 14.86 1.84
N MET A 71 17.33 16.05 1.27
CA MET A 71 16.43 16.30 0.13
C MET A 71 17.17 16.72 -1.14
N ALA A 72 18.32 17.36 -0.99
CA ALA A 72 19.17 17.84 -2.07
C ALA A 72 20.60 17.94 -1.55
N VAL A 73 21.58 17.67 -2.41
CA VAL A 73 23.01 17.87 -2.11
C VAL A 73 23.53 18.90 -3.09
N SER A 74 23.96 20.04 -2.57
CA SER A 74 24.37 21.20 -3.38
C SER A 74 25.88 21.29 -3.60
N ASN A 75 26.69 20.65 -2.74
CA ASN A 75 28.14 20.64 -2.91
C ASN A 75 28.79 19.37 -2.33
N MET A 76 29.62 18.74 -3.16
CA MET A 76 30.52 17.63 -2.85
C MET A 76 31.58 17.56 -3.98
N ASP A 77 32.85 17.85 -3.68
CA ASP A 77 33.92 18.00 -4.69
C ASP A 77 34.23 16.73 -5.52
N SER A 78 33.91 15.55 -4.99
CA SER A 78 34.20 14.23 -5.56
C SER A 78 33.21 13.22 -5.00
N PRO A 79 32.86 12.11 -5.71
CA PRO A 79 31.95 11.07 -5.20
C PRO A 79 32.37 10.43 -3.88
N THR A 80 33.62 10.63 -3.46
CA THR A 80 34.07 10.41 -2.08
C THR A 80 34.69 11.71 -1.59
N SER A 81 34.15 12.29 -0.52
CA SER A 81 34.60 13.58 0.01
C SER A 81 34.59 13.62 1.54
N ASP A 82 35.32 14.55 2.14
CA ASP A 82 35.37 14.79 3.59
C ASP A 82 34.33 15.82 4.07
N HIS A 83 33.49 16.28 3.16
CA HIS A 83 32.43 17.24 3.40
C HIS A 83 31.20 16.99 2.54
N ILE A 84 30.08 17.54 2.98
CA ILE A 84 28.81 17.55 2.25
C ILE A 84 28.03 18.81 2.60
N VAL A 85 27.44 19.46 1.58
CA VAL A 85 26.45 20.52 1.76
C VAL A 85 25.12 20.02 1.22
N PHE A 86 24.12 19.98 2.09
CA PHE A 86 22.81 19.40 1.78
C PHE A 86 21.68 20.24 2.36
N GLU A 87 20.47 19.95 1.90
CA GLU A 87 19.24 20.56 2.37
C GLU A 87 18.37 19.52 3.06
N ARG A 88 17.62 19.97 4.08
CA ARG A 88 16.68 19.16 4.85
C ARG A 88 15.34 19.91 4.99
N PRO A 89 14.22 19.21 5.19
CA PRO A 89 12.94 19.87 5.39
C PRO A 89 12.99 20.82 6.59
N GLY A 90 12.42 22.02 6.44
CA GLY A 90 12.36 23.03 7.51
C GLY A 90 13.61 23.88 7.70
N ASN A 91 14.71 23.65 6.97
CA ASN A 91 15.88 24.55 6.93
C ASN A 91 16.28 24.86 5.49
N SER A 92 15.65 25.89 4.91
CA SER A 92 15.89 26.36 3.54
C SER A 92 17.28 26.98 3.33
N ASN A 93 18.02 27.26 4.40
CA ASN A 93 19.35 27.87 4.35
C ASN A 93 20.46 26.84 4.07
N GLY A 94 20.14 25.54 4.07
CA GLY A 94 21.09 24.44 3.90
C GLY A 94 21.85 24.10 5.18
N ARG A 95 22.55 22.96 5.14
CA ARG A 95 23.42 22.42 6.18
C ARG A 95 24.73 22.00 5.56
N ALA A 96 25.83 22.20 6.29
CA ALA A 96 27.14 21.72 5.88
C ALA A 96 27.79 20.91 7.01
N ILE A 97 28.39 19.78 6.63
CA ILE A 97 29.22 18.93 7.49
C ILE A 97 30.59 18.82 6.81
N ALA A 98 31.67 19.05 7.54
CA ALA A 98 33.02 18.87 7.01
C ALA A 98 34.03 18.48 8.10
N LEU A 99 35.08 17.77 7.69
CA LEU A 99 36.29 17.61 8.47
C LEU A 99 37.11 18.91 8.42
N VAL A 100 37.38 19.51 9.58
CA VAL A 100 38.19 20.72 9.73
C VAL A 100 39.34 20.44 10.69
N GLY A 101 40.53 20.21 10.14
CA GLY A 101 41.67 19.74 10.93
C GLY A 101 41.39 18.34 11.47
N ASN A 102 41.35 18.19 12.79
CA ASN A 102 41.08 16.91 13.48
C ASN A 102 39.64 16.82 14.02
N GLN A 103 38.73 17.68 13.56
CA GLN A 103 37.37 17.80 14.09
C GLN A 103 36.32 17.71 12.98
N ILE A 104 35.25 16.95 13.20
CA ILE A 104 34.06 17.03 12.33
C ILE A 104 33.19 18.16 12.87
N LYS A 105 32.86 19.11 11.99
CA LYS A 105 32.03 20.27 12.33
C LYS A 105 30.75 20.31 11.50
N VAL A 106 29.70 20.87 12.11
CA VAL A 106 28.38 21.08 11.49
C VAL A 106 28.00 22.57 11.58
N ILE A 107 27.51 23.16 10.51
CA ILE A 107 27.11 24.58 10.45
C ILE A 107 25.82 24.77 9.65
N ASP A 108 24.97 25.74 10.06
CA ASP A 108 23.75 26.12 9.35
C ASP A 108 24.13 27.08 8.23
N GLY A 109 23.67 26.82 7.02
CA GLY A 109 24.08 27.54 5.82
C GLY A 109 24.71 26.63 4.77
N ARG A 110 24.86 27.17 3.57
CA ARG A 110 25.51 26.49 2.43
C ARG A 110 27.04 26.65 2.41
N THR A 111 27.62 27.33 3.39
CA THR A 111 29.08 27.55 3.49
C THR A 111 29.72 26.47 4.36
N LEU A 112 30.84 25.91 3.90
CA LEU A 112 31.60 24.93 4.68
C LEU A 112 32.13 25.54 6.00
N PRO A 113 32.14 24.77 7.10
CA PRO A 113 32.69 25.23 8.37
C PRO A 113 34.21 25.42 8.27
N THR A 114 34.73 26.36 9.06
CA THR A 114 36.17 26.69 9.12
C THR A 114 36.72 26.49 10.54
N ALA A 115 38.00 26.81 10.76
CA ALA A 115 38.59 26.72 12.10
C ALA A 115 37.82 27.56 13.14
N SER A 116 37.26 28.72 12.75
CA SER A 116 36.54 29.65 13.62
C SER A 116 35.01 29.58 13.53
N THR A 117 34.44 28.78 12.62
CA THR A 117 32.98 28.69 12.39
C THR A 117 32.47 27.26 12.48
N GLY A 118 31.20 27.08 12.83
CA GLY A 118 30.55 25.76 12.99
C GLY A 118 30.72 25.13 14.37
N HIS A 119 29.83 24.20 14.69
CA HIS A 119 29.82 23.45 15.95
C HIS A 119 30.58 22.14 15.81
N VAL A 120 31.44 21.83 16.79
CA VAL A 120 32.16 20.55 16.83
C VAL A 120 31.19 19.43 17.17
N LEU A 121 31.17 18.41 16.32
CA LEU A 121 30.40 17.18 16.55
C LEU A 121 31.25 16.14 17.28
N ILE A 122 32.48 15.94 16.82
CA ILE A 122 33.48 15.04 17.41
C ILE A 122 34.89 15.55 17.08
N ASP A 123 35.80 15.38 18.02
CA ASP A 123 37.22 15.68 17.95
C ASP A 123 38.07 14.41 17.77
N ASP A 124 39.39 14.58 17.66
CA ASP A 124 40.36 13.50 17.45
C ASP A 124 40.09 12.57 16.26
N VAL A 125 39.59 13.16 15.18
CA VAL A 125 39.30 12.46 13.92
C VAL A 125 40.55 12.46 13.04
N SER A 126 41.04 11.27 12.69
CA SER A 126 42.14 11.08 11.72
C SER A 126 41.71 10.88 10.29
N GLY A 127 40.43 10.55 10.06
CA GLY A 127 39.88 10.37 8.72
C GLY A 127 38.36 10.42 8.75
N PHE A 128 37.78 11.07 7.76
CA PHE A 128 36.33 11.13 7.58
C PHE A 128 36.02 11.16 6.09
N THR A 129 35.21 10.22 5.61
CA THR A 129 34.77 10.19 4.22
C THR A 129 33.28 9.87 4.12
N LEU A 130 32.64 10.53 3.16
CA LEU A 130 31.26 10.36 2.74
C LEU A 130 31.25 9.90 1.29
N THR A 131 30.62 8.76 1.02
CA THR A 131 30.51 8.17 -0.31
C THR A 131 29.04 7.91 -0.66
N PRO A 132 28.39 8.78 -1.43
CA PRO A 132 27.06 8.56 -1.98
C PRO A 132 27.04 7.56 -3.15
N PHE A 133 25.95 6.79 -3.22
CA PHE A 133 25.73 5.74 -4.21
C PHE A 133 24.46 5.96 -5.02
N SER A 134 24.47 5.50 -6.26
CA SER A 134 23.33 5.31 -7.14
C SER A 134 23.29 3.84 -7.53
N GLY A 135 22.57 3.04 -6.75
CA GLY A 135 22.63 1.59 -6.85
C GLY A 135 24.04 1.12 -6.54
N THR A 136 24.67 0.37 -7.45
CA THR A 136 26.08 -0.04 -7.32
C THR A 136 27.10 1.01 -7.77
N ASN A 137 26.66 2.11 -8.38
CA ASN A 137 27.55 3.16 -8.91
C ASN A 137 27.73 4.29 -7.90
N ALA A 138 28.76 5.11 -8.07
CA ALA A 138 28.92 6.33 -7.28
C ALA A 138 27.96 7.42 -7.77
N TRP A 139 27.27 8.10 -6.85
CA TRP A 139 26.38 9.22 -7.16
C TRP A 139 27.15 10.55 -7.13
N ARG A 140 26.81 11.47 -8.02
CA ARG A 140 27.45 12.79 -8.15
C ARG A 140 26.43 13.91 -7.95
N THR A 141 26.90 15.09 -7.56
CA THR A 141 26.07 16.30 -7.43
C THR A 141 25.41 16.77 -8.74
N SER A 142 25.91 16.32 -9.89
CA SER A 142 25.29 16.52 -11.20
C SER A 142 24.15 15.56 -11.50
N ASP A 143 24.07 14.44 -10.78
CA ASP A 143 23.05 13.42 -10.98
C ASP A 143 21.76 13.84 -10.28
N ASP A 144 20.61 13.33 -10.75
CA ASP A 144 19.34 13.57 -10.07
C ASP A 144 19.42 13.01 -8.65
N ILE A 145 18.96 13.78 -7.67
CA ILE A 145 18.95 13.38 -6.26
C ILE A 145 18.09 12.14 -6.02
N GLU A 146 17.14 11.85 -6.91
CA GLU A 146 16.34 10.62 -6.89
C GLU A 146 17.20 9.37 -7.10
N LEU A 147 18.32 9.47 -7.82
CA LEU A 147 19.25 8.35 -8.01
C LEU A 147 20.10 8.08 -6.78
N LEU A 148 20.11 8.95 -5.77
CA LEU A 148 20.89 8.73 -4.54
C LEU A 148 20.24 7.61 -3.72
N SER A 149 20.84 6.43 -3.72
CA SER A 149 20.33 5.28 -2.98
C SER A 149 20.81 5.26 -1.53
N ALA A 150 22.07 5.62 -1.28
CA ALA A 150 22.66 5.61 0.05
C ALA A 150 23.86 6.55 0.16
N ILE A 151 24.26 6.90 1.38
CA ILE A 151 25.49 7.61 1.72
C ILE A 151 26.25 6.77 2.73
N ARG A 152 27.41 6.24 2.36
CA ARG A 152 28.31 5.55 3.29
C ARG A 152 29.19 6.56 4.01
N ILE A 153 29.29 6.42 5.32
CA ILE A 153 30.09 7.22 6.22
C ILE A 153 31.23 6.35 6.73
N ASN A 154 32.47 6.76 6.53
CA ASN A 154 33.62 6.16 7.20
C ASN A 154 34.26 7.20 8.12
N LEU A 155 34.42 6.83 9.39
CA LEU A 155 34.98 7.67 10.44
C LEU A 155 36.14 6.93 11.10
N ALA A 156 37.33 7.51 11.08
CA ALA A 156 38.53 7.00 11.72
C ALA A 156 38.91 7.90 12.91
N TYR A 157 38.60 7.44 14.12
CA TYR A 157 38.88 8.12 15.38
C TYR A 157 40.24 7.70 15.96
N GLN A 158 41.04 8.62 16.46
CA GLN A 158 42.31 8.31 17.12
C GLN A 158 42.12 8.13 18.61
N HIS A 159 42.30 6.90 19.09
CA HIS A 159 42.31 6.62 20.52
C HIS A 159 43.74 6.67 21.07
N GLU A 160 43.93 7.39 22.18
CA GLU A 160 45.26 7.64 22.78
C GLU A 160 46.06 6.35 23.12
N SER A 161 45.38 5.22 23.39
CA SER A 161 46.02 3.96 23.80
C SER A 161 45.72 2.75 22.91
N ALA A 162 44.73 2.83 22.01
CA ALA A 162 44.26 1.69 21.20
C ALA A 162 44.52 1.85 19.70
N GLY A 163 45.12 2.97 19.28
CA GLY A 163 45.31 3.28 17.86
C GLY A 163 44.04 3.80 17.20
N THR A 164 43.97 3.70 15.87
CA THR A 164 42.87 4.25 15.07
C THR A 164 41.69 3.29 15.04
N LEU A 165 40.53 3.74 15.53
CA LEU A 165 39.26 3.01 15.45
C LEU A 165 38.48 3.50 14.23
N THR A 166 38.20 2.61 13.29
CA THR A 166 37.40 2.93 12.10
C THR A 166 35.98 2.38 12.25
N VAL A 167 34.99 3.25 12.07
CA VAL A 167 33.57 2.91 12.00
C VAL A 167 33.06 3.22 10.61
N SER A 168 32.29 2.29 10.03
CA SER A 168 31.59 2.48 8.77
C SER A 168 30.09 2.26 8.99
N THR A 169 29.25 3.16 8.48
CA THR A 169 27.79 3.00 8.47
C THR A 169 27.23 3.51 7.14
N THR A 170 26.12 2.94 6.69
CA THR A 170 25.46 3.32 5.44
C THR A 170 24.08 3.91 5.76
N VAL A 171 23.87 5.16 5.38
CA VAL A 171 22.61 5.89 5.58
C VAL A 171 21.79 5.84 4.31
N LEU A 172 20.51 5.47 4.45
CA LEU A 172 19.52 5.50 3.37
C LEU A 172 18.70 6.80 3.51
N PRO A 173 18.84 7.77 2.58
CA PRO A 173 18.00 8.97 2.58
C PRO A 173 16.53 8.60 2.41
N ARG A 174 15.64 9.30 3.12
CA ARG A 174 14.20 9.01 3.10
C ARG A 174 13.35 10.01 2.33
N ASN A 175 13.88 11.21 2.05
CA ASN A 175 13.13 12.33 1.47
C ASN A 175 13.47 12.60 -0.01
N ASN A 176 14.15 11.67 -0.68
CA ASN A 176 14.60 11.81 -2.06
C ASN A 176 13.93 10.82 -3.04
N ASN A 177 12.86 10.12 -2.64
CA ASN A 177 12.10 9.17 -3.47
C ASN A 177 12.92 7.99 -4.06
N ASN A 178 14.16 7.76 -3.57
CA ASN A 178 15.13 6.72 -3.97
C ASN A 178 14.73 5.82 -5.16
N LEU A 179 15.14 6.21 -6.37
CA LEU A 179 15.05 5.48 -7.62
C LEU A 179 16.39 4.83 -8.04
N GLY A 180 17.45 5.04 -7.28
CA GLY A 180 18.81 4.55 -7.59
C GLY A 180 18.97 3.04 -7.46
N GLY A 181 18.02 2.35 -6.83
CA GLY A 181 18.09 0.91 -6.55
C GLY A 181 18.85 0.59 -5.25
N SER A 182 19.16 -0.69 -5.02
CA SER A 182 19.86 -1.10 -3.80
C SER A 182 21.33 -0.64 -3.84
N PRO A 183 21.85 -0.01 -2.76
CA PRO A 183 23.28 0.26 -2.64
C PRO A 183 24.09 -1.05 -2.66
N PRO A 184 25.41 -1.00 -2.95
CA PRO A 184 26.27 -2.16 -2.82
C PRO A 184 26.19 -2.67 -1.38
N PRO A 185 26.24 -4.00 -1.16
CA PRO A 185 26.31 -4.56 0.18
C PRO A 185 27.41 -3.85 0.97
N ASP A 186 27.17 -3.63 2.26
CA ASP A 186 28.25 -3.23 3.14
C ASP A 186 29.35 -4.28 3.03
N GLU A 187 30.58 -3.84 2.77
CA GLU A 187 31.72 -4.72 2.95
C GLU A 187 31.64 -5.15 4.40
N VAL A 188 31.44 -6.45 4.61
CA VAL A 188 31.45 -7.03 5.96
C VAL A 188 32.73 -6.52 6.58
N PRO A 189 32.67 -5.72 7.67
CA PRO A 189 33.87 -5.24 8.32
C PRO A 189 34.72 -6.48 8.57
N GLU A 190 35.94 -6.47 8.04
CA GLU A 190 36.90 -7.57 8.15
C GLU A 190 36.85 -8.06 9.59
N VAL A 191 36.28 -9.25 9.81
CA VAL A 191 35.72 -9.69 11.10
C VAL A 191 36.70 -9.32 12.21
N PRO A 192 36.42 -8.30 13.05
CA PRO A 192 37.37 -7.92 14.08
C PRO A 192 37.31 -9.00 15.15
N ASP A 193 38.24 -9.96 15.10
CA ASP A 193 38.72 -10.74 16.23
C ASP A 193 37.66 -11.10 17.31
N TYR A 194 36.55 -11.74 16.92
CA TYR A 194 35.45 -12.07 17.84
C TYR A 194 35.59 -13.42 18.53
N CYS A 195 35.40 -13.48 19.85
CA CYS A 195 35.23 -14.73 20.59
C CYS A 195 33.73 -15.03 20.79
N PHE A 196 33.10 -15.68 19.80
CA PHE A 196 31.65 -15.97 19.74
C PHE A 196 31.03 -16.49 21.04
N VAL A 197 31.57 -17.58 21.62
CA VAL A 197 31.02 -18.23 22.82
C VAL A 197 31.20 -17.36 24.07
N ALA A 198 32.36 -16.70 24.19
CA ALA A 198 32.64 -15.83 25.32
C ALA A 198 31.76 -14.57 25.29
N THR A 199 31.58 -13.95 24.13
CA THR A 199 30.66 -12.82 23.93
C THR A 199 29.20 -13.21 24.23
N ALA A 200 28.76 -14.39 23.77
CA ALA A 200 27.41 -14.90 24.05
C ALA A 200 27.20 -15.17 25.55
N ALA A 201 28.20 -15.71 26.25
CA ALA A 201 28.15 -15.97 27.69
C ALA A 201 28.22 -14.69 28.54
N CYS A 202 29.03 -13.71 28.13
CA CYS A 202 29.26 -12.47 28.89
C CYS A 202 28.25 -11.36 28.59
N GLY A 203 27.44 -11.50 27.53
CA GLY A 203 26.47 -10.49 27.12
C GLY A 203 27.05 -9.30 26.34
N GLY A 204 28.36 -9.31 26.04
CA GLY A 204 29.04 -8.24 25.31
C GLY A 204 30.48 -8.63 24.97
N ASP A 205 31.03 -8.06 23.90
CA ASP A 205 32.37 -8.32 23.38
C ASP A 205 33.47 -7.51 24.08
N THR A 206 33.09 -6.42 24.76
CA THR A 206 33.96 -5.60 25.60
C THR A 206 34.10 -6.13 27.03
N HIS A 207 33.45 -7.25 27.37
CA HIS A 207 33.54 -7.81 28.71
C HIS A 207 35.00 -8.25 29.03
N PRO A 208 35.55 -7.95 30.22
CA PRO A 208 36.96 -8.20 30.56
C PRO A 208 37.41 -9.65 30.35
N MET A 209 36.51 -10.61 30.60
CA MET A 209 36.74 -12.04 30.34
C MET A 209 37.02 -12.34 28.87
N VAL A 210 36.31 -11.67 27.95
CA VAL A 210 36.45 -11.84 26.50
C VAL A 210 37.79 -11.27 26.04
N ILE A 211 38.16 -10.09 26.55
CA ILE A 211 39.44 -9.43 26.26
C ILE A 211 40.64 -10.26 26.74
N ALA A 212 40.55 -10.86 27.93
CA ALA A 212 41.61 -11.73 28.46
C ALA A 212 41.81 -12.99 27.60
N LEU A 213 40.73 -13.61 27.13
CA LEU A 213 40.79 -14.80 26.27
C LEU A 213 41.31 -14.47 24.87
N ARG A 214 40.95 -13.31 24.30
CA ARG A 214 41.51 -12.79 23.03
C ARG A 214 43.03 -12.63 23.12
N ASN A 215 43.51 -11.91 24.14
CA ASN A 215 44.95 -11.73 24.35
C ASN A 215 45.70 -13.07 24.55
N PHE A 216 45.07 -14.05 25.19
CA PHE A 216 45.65 -15.38 25.35
C PHE A 216 45.72 -16.13 24.02
N ARG A 217 44.68 -16.04 23.19
CA ARG A 217 44.68 -16.58 21.83
C ARG A 217 45.84 -15.99 21.02
N ASP A 218 45.99 -14.68 21.05
CA ASP A 218 46.94 -13.97 20.18
C ASP A 218 48.39 -14.20 20.59
N ARG A 219 48.67 -14.18 21.90
CA ARG A 219 50.04 -14.31 22.42
C ARG A 219 50.50 -15.76 22.63
N PHE A 220 49.59 -16.71 22.84
CA PHE A 220 49.95 -18.08 23.21
C PHE A 220 49.36 -19.18 22.32
N LEU A 221 48.13 -19.06 21.81
CA LEU A 221 47.56 -20.12 20.95
C LEU A 221 48.02 -19.98 19.50
N LEU A 222 48.07 -18.77 18.95
CA LEU A 222 48.44 -18.58 17.54
C LEU A 222 49.93 -18.77 17.24
N THR A 223 50.78 -18.91 18.27
CA THR A 223 52.24 -19.03 18.11
C THR A 223 52.70 -20.41 17.62
N TRP A 224 51.87 -21.44 17.69
CA TRP A 224 52.22 -22.83 17.33
C TRP A 224 51.11 -23.52 16.50
N ASP A 225 51.50 -24.53 15.71
CA ASP A 225 50.61 -25.14 14.70
C ASP A 225 49.32 -25.74 15.27
N GLY A 226 49.39 -26.46 16.39
CA GLY A 226 48.21 -27.04 17.00
C GLY A 226 47.27 -26.02 17.65
N GLY A 227 47.79 -24.86 18.06
CA GLY A 227 46.95 -23.77 18.54
C GLY A 227 46.24 -23.04 17.40
N ARG A 228 46.87 -22.90 16.23
CA ARG A 228 46.21 -22.44 14.99
C ARG A 228 45.09 -23.40 14.56
N ALA A 229 45.33 -24.71 14.59
CA ALA A 229 44.31 -25.71 14.27
C ALA A 229 43.13 -25.70 15.26
N PHE A 230 43.38 -25.48 16.56
CA PHE A 230 42.32 -25.32 17.56
C PHE A 230 41.48 -24.05 17.32
N VAL A 231 42.14 -22.94 16.99
CA VAL A 231 41.45 -21.69 16.65
C VAL A 231 40.58 -21.89 15.40
N ASP A 232 41.10 -22.50 14.35
CA ASP A 232 40.35 -22.76 13.11
C ASP A 232 39.10 -23.62 13.34
N PHE A 233 39.22 -24.67 14.16
CA PHE A 233 38.08 -25.48 14.62
C PHE A 233 37.04 -24.64 15.39
N TYR A 234 37.50 -23.75 16.29
CA TYR A 234 36.63 -22.87 17.06
C TYR A 234 35.91 -21.85 16.18
N TYR A 235 36.56 -21.26 15.18
CA TYR A 235 35.91 -20.30 14.27
C TYR A 235 34.92 -20.99 13.33
N THR A 236 35.16 -22.25 12.98
CA THR A 236 34.25 -23.05 12.15
C THR A 236 32.97 -23.45 12.90
N ASN A 237 33.06 -23.77 14.21
CA ASN A 237 31.93 -24.31 14.99
C ASN A 237 31.32 -23.32 16.00
N GLY A 238 32.06 -22.26 16.35
CA GLY A 238 31.72 -21.29 17.39
C GLY A 238 30.44 -20.49 17.17
N PRO A 239 30.10 -20.03 15.94
CA PRO A 239 28.86 -19.31 15.69
C PRO A 239 27.60 -20.09 16.07
N ALA A 240 27.51 -21.37 15.68
CA ALA A 240 26.36 -22.23 15.99
C ALA A 240 26.17 -22.43 17.51
N TRP A 241 27.26 -22.53 18.27
CA TRP A 241 27.20 -22.63 19.73
C TRP A 241 26.79 -21.30 20.38
N ALA A 242 27.26 -20.17 19.86
CA ALA A 242 26.91 -18.85 20.36
C ALA A 242 25.41 -18.54 20.17
N ASP A 243 24.84 -18.90 19.01
CA ASP A 243 23.40 -18.74 18.76
C ASP A 243 22.55 -19.59 19.70
N TYR A 244 22.98 -20.82 20.00
CA TYR A 244 22.31 -21.68 20.98
C TYR A 244 22.34 -21.10 22.40
N ILE A 245 23.45 -20.46 22.78
CA ILE A 245 23.65 -19.86 24.11
C ILE A 245 22.83 -18.57 24.28
N ARG A 246 22.76 -17.72 23.24
CA ARG A 246 22.07 -16.41 23.29
C ARG A 246 20.58 -16.52 23.61
N VAL A 247 19.92 -17.59 23.14
CA VAL A 247 18.47 -17.77 23.29
C VAL A 247 18.09 -18.32 24.68
N ARG A 248 19.04 -18.87 25.45
CA ARG A 248 18.76 -19.65 26.67
C ARG A 248 19.52 -19.12 27.90
N PRO A 249 18.83 -18.51 28.88
CA PRO A 249 19.48 -17.93 30.07
C PRO A 249 20.35 -18.92 30.86
N TRP A 250 19.87 -20.16 31.05
CA TRP A 250 20.62 -21.18 31.78
C TRP A 250 21.88 -21.64 31.04
N ALA A 251 21.88 -21.62 29.71
CA ALA A 251 23.03 -22.01 28.89
C ALA A 251 24.10 -20.91 28.89
N ARG A 252 23.66 -19.64 28.89
CA ARG A 252 24.53 -18.48 29.09
C ARG A 252 25.27 -18.55 30.42
N ASP A 253 24.54 -18.78 31.51
CA ASP A 253 25.11 -18.81 32.85
C ASP A 253 26.05 -20.03 33.02
N ALA A 254 25.69 -21.19 32.46
CA ALA A 254 26.55 -22.37 32.45
C ALA A 254 27.85 -22.15 31.64
N ALA A 255 27.76 -21.52 30.46
CA ALA A 255 28.92 -21.18 29.63
C ALA A 255 29.81 -20.14 30.33
N TYR A 256 29.21 -19.15 31.00
CA TYR A 256 29.93 -18.16 31.78
C TYR A 256 30.75 -18.81 32.90
N VAL A 257 30.13 -19.69 33.70
CA VAL A 257 30.81 -20.42 34.79
C VAL A 257 31.91 -21.34 34.25
N ALA A 258 31.69 -22.00 33.11
CA ALA A 258 32.69 -22.86 32.48
C ALA A 258 33.93 -22.09 31.98
N LEU A 259 33.77 -20.82 31.60
CA LEU A 259 34.86 -19.97 31.11
C LEU A 259 35.72 -19.41 32.25
N LEU A 260 35.17 -19.20 33.46
CA LEU A 260 35.90 -18.66 34.61
C LEU A 260 37.27 -19.32 34.90
N PRO A 261 37.41 -20.65 34.98
CA PRO A 261 38.71 -21.28 35.22
C PRO A 261 39.69 -21.08 34.06
N LEU A 262 39.21 -21.07 32.82
CA LEU A 262 40.03 -20.83 31.63
C LEU A 262 40.52 -19.39 31.58
N THR A 263 39.66 -18.43 31.93
CA THR A 263 40.03 -17.01 32.03
C THR A 263 40.99 -16.76 33.17
N GLY A 264 40.81 -17.41 34.33
CA GLY A 264 41.75 -17.32 35.44
C GLY A 264 43.14 -17.82 35.04
N LEU A 265 43.22 -18.93 34.30
CA LEU A 265 44.48 -19.46 33.77
C LEU A 265 45.09 -18.53 32.69
N ALA A 266 44.27 -18.00 31.79
CA ALA A 266 44.70 -17.03 30.79
C ALA A 266 45.30 -15.78 31.45
N LEU A 267 44.64 -15.22 32.47
CA LEU A 267 45.13 -14.07 33.22
C LEU A 267 46.44 -14.37 33.96
N LEU A 268 46.55 -15.54 34.59
CA LEU A 268 47.78 -15.98 35.25
C LEU A 268 48.95 -16.07 34.26
N LEU A 269 48.73 -16.62 33.06
CA LEU A 269 49.77 -16.75 32.03
C LEU A 269 50.12 -15.42 31.36
N LEU A 270 49.14 -14.56 31.13
CA LEU A 270 49.33 -13.25 30.50
C LEU A 270 50.04 -12.24 31.40
N TRP A 271 49.70 -12.22 32.70
CA TRP A 271 50.09 -11.14 33.61
C TRP A 271 51.03 -11.59 34.75
N SER A 272 51.15 -12.89 35.04
CA SER A 272 52.08 -13.39 36.07
C SER A 272 52.68 -14.78 35.75
N PRO A 273 53.63 -14.87 34.80
CA PRO A 273 54.27 -16.14 34.41
C PRO A 273 54.91 -16.89 35.59
N TRP A 274 55.43 -16.15 36.57
CA TRP A 274 56.09 -16.69 37.77
C TRP A 274 55.09 -17.28 38.78
N ALA A 275 53.87 -16.76 38.87
CA ALA A 275 52.82 -17.35 39.71
C ALA A 275 52.29 -18.65 39.10
N ALA A 276 52.14 -18.72 37.77
CA ALA A 276 51.79 -19.96 37.07
C ALA A 276 52.87 -21.06 37.27
N ALA A 277 54.15 -20.69 37.17
CA ALA A 277 55.26 -21.59 37.51
C ALA A 277 55.21 -22.05 38.98
N GLY A 278 54.84 -21.16 39.92
CA GLY A 278 54.66 -21.49 41.34
C GLY A 278 53.56 -22.51 41.61
N VAL A 279 52.42 -22.44 40.92
CA VAL A 279 51.30 -23.41 41.05
C VAL A 279 51.69 -24.78 40.48
N VAL A 280 52.37 -24.81 39.34
CA VAL A 280 52.85 -26.05 38.69
C VAL A 280 53.96 -26.71 39.51
N LEU A 281 54.84 -25.95 40.15
CA LEU A 281 55.92 -26.47 40.99
C LEU A 281 55.48 -26.82 42.42
N GLY A 282 54.44 -26.16 42.97
CA GLY A 282 53.95 -26.36 44.33
C GLY A 282 53.02 -27.57 44.51
N THR A 283 52.29 -27.96 43.45
CA THR A 283 51.38 -29.12 43.46
C THR A 283 52.05 -30.47 43.77
N PRO A 284 53.24 -30.84 43.24
CA PRO A 284 53.91 -32.08 43.63
C PRO A 284 54.44 -32.06 45.08
N LEU A 285 54.72 -30.88 45.65
CA LEU A 285 55.15 -30.73 47.05
C LEU A 285 53.99 -30.91 48.03
N ALA A 286 52.81 -30.35 47.71
CA ALA A 286 51.59 -30.54 48.50
C ALA A 286 51.12 -32.01 48.49
N VAL A 287 51.19 -32.68 47.34
CA VAL A 287 50.84 -34.12 47.22
C VAL A 287 51.84 -35.00 47.99
N ARG A 288 53.13 -34.63 48.05
CA ARG A 288 54.13 -35.31 48.89
C ARG A 288 53.87 -35.11 50.39
N ALA A 289 53.44 -33.91 50.80
CA ALA A 289 53.09 -33.62 52.20
C ALA A 289 51.87 -34.44 52.66
N VAL A 290 50.83 -34.53 51.84
CA VAL A 290 49.62 -35.32 52.12
C VAL A 290 49.93 -36.83 52.11
N ARG A 291 50.75 -37.33 51.18
CA ARG A 291 51.19 -38.75 51.17
C ARG A 291 52.07 -39.12 52.37
N ARG A 292 52.79 -38.17 52.98
CA ARG A 292 53.53 -38.39 54.23
C ARG A 292 52.62 -38.42 55.46
N ALA A 293 51.51 -37.69 55.43
CA ALA A 293 50.54 -37.65 56.53
C ALA A 293 49.65 -38.90 56.63
N CYS A 294 49.50 -39.68 55.54
CA CYS A 294 48.58 -40.83 55.48
C CYS A 294 49.24 -42.23 55.63
N ARG A 295 50.46 -42.35 56.18
CA ARG A 295 51.03 -43.68 56.53
C ARG A 295 50.56 -44.11 57.92
N PRO A 296 49.99 -45.32 58.09
CA PRO A 296 49.63 -45.81 59.42
C PRO A 296 50.89 -46.31 60.13
N ARG A 297 51.18 -45.79 61.33
CA ARG A 297 52.10 -46.43 62.25
C ARG A 297 51.58 -46.27 63.67
N ASP A 298 51.64 -47.38 64.38
CA ASP A 298 50.90 -47.71 65.60
C ASP A 298 51.03 -46.72 66.77
N ARG A 299 49.93 -46.70 67.52
CA ARG A 299 49.70 -46.05 68.81
C ARG A 299 50.82 -46.35 69.81
N ASP A 300 51.34 -45.29 70.44
CA ASP A 300 51.17 -45.17 71.89
C ASP A 300 51.14 -43.71 72.41
N ARG A 301 50.07 -43.47 73.18
CA ARG A 301 49.73 -42.45 74.20
C ARG A 301 50.13 -40.96 74.08
N ASN A 302 49.05 -40.17 73.96
CA ASN A 302 48.70 -38.88 74.58
C ASN A 302 49.54 -37.63 74.24
N MET A 303 48.92 -36.64 73.57
CA MET A 303 48.17 -35.55 74.23
C MET A 303 47.62 -34.57 73.17
N PHE A 304 46.31 -34.30 73.18
CA PHE A 304 45.69 -33.23 72.41
C PHE A 304 45.93 -31.87 73.07
N ASP A 305 46.01 -30.86 72.20
CA ASP A 305 45.81 -29.42 72.39
C ASP A 305 46.82 -28.60 73.22
N HIS A 306 47.49 -27.64 72.58
CA HIS A 306 46.96 -26.29 72.34
C HIS A 306 47.95 -25.50 71.44
N ALA A 307 47.61 -25.32 70.16
CA ALA A 307 48.36 -24.42 69.27
C ALA A 307 47.43 -23.86 68.17
N ARG A 308 46.54 -22.93 68.50
CA ARG A 308 45.74 -22.17 67.51
C ARG A 308 45.43 -20.77 68.03
N GLY A 309 46.00 -19.75 67.39
CA GLY A 309 45.70 -18.34 67.69
C GLY A 309 46.19 -17.34 66.63
N SER A 310 47.40 -17.50 66.09
CA SER A 310 48.00 -16.53 65.16
C SER A 310 47.61 -16.74 63.68
N VAL A 311 47.49 -17.99 63.23
CA VAL A 311 47.15 -18.32 61.83
C VAL A 311 45.74 -17.84 61.47
N MET A 312 44.79 -17.90 62.41
CA MET A 312 43.42 -17.45 62.16
C MET A 312 43.35 -15.93 61.96
N LEU A 313 44.14 -15.15 62.73
CA LEU A 313 44.17 -13.69 62.61
C LEU A 313 44.77 -13.22 61.28
N ALA A 314 45.82 -13.88 60.79
CA ALA A 314 46.40 -13.56 59.47
C ALA A 314 45.43 -13.88 58.33
N VAL A 315 44.71 -15.00 58.42
CA VAL A 315 43.70 -15.41 57.44
C VAL A 315 42.48 -14.49 57.48
N ILE A 316 42.00 -14.11 58.67
CA ILE A 316 40.89 -13.15 58.84
C ILE A 316 41.31 -11.77 58.33
N GLY A 317 42.53 -11.30 58.63
CA GLY A 317 43.05 -10.03 58.11
C GLY A 317 43.11 -10.00 56.58
N ALA A 318 43.56 -11.09 55.95
CA ALA A 318 43.57 -11.23 54.50
C ALA A 318 42.15 -11.31 53.90
N MET A 319 41.23 -12.04 54.54
CA MET A 319 39.82 -12.13 54.12
C MET A 319 39.09 -10.81 54.25
N VAL A 320 39.30 -10.06 55.34
CA VAL A 320 38.70 -8.74 55.56
C VAL A 320 39.27 -7.73 54.57
N PHE A 321 40.58 -7.75 54.32
CA PHE A 321 41.20 -6.89 53.32
C PHE A 321 40.65 -7.17 51.90
N MET A 322 40.59 -8.43 51.48
CA MET A 322 39.99 -8.81 50.19
C MET A 322 38.49 -8.51 50.13
N GLY A 323 37.76 -8.65 51.24
CA GLY A 323 36.35 -8.31 51.33
C GLY A 323 36.09 -6.81 51.17
N ILE A 324 36.93 -5.96 51.77
CA ILE A 324 36.86 -4.50 51.63
C ILE A 324 37.22 -4.07 50.20
N VAL A 325 38.27 -4.66 49.60
CA VAL A 325 38.66 -4.37 48.21
C VAL A 325 37.57 -4.83 47.24
N GLY A 326 37.01 -6.03 47.42
CA GLY A 326 35.90 -6.53 46.63
C GLY A 326 34.64 -5.66 46.74
N ALA A 327 34.28 -5.23 47.96
CA ALA A 327 33.15 -4.35 48.19
C ALA A 327 33.35 -2.94 47.60
N ALA A 328 34.58 -2.42 47.59
CA ALA A 328 34.91 -1.14 46.97
C ALA A 328 34.87 -1.18 45.43
N MET A 329 35.04 -2.35 44.80
CA MET A 329 34.96 -2.52 43.35
C MET A 329 33.52 -2.66 42.82
N VAL A 330 32.57 -3.15 43.62
CA VAL A 330 31.17 -3.35 43.18
C VAL A 330 30.47 -2.05 42.70
N PRO A 331 30.60 -0.89 43.37
CA PRO A 331 30.05 0.38 42.89
C PRO A 331 30.64 0.86 41.57
N MET A 332 31.89 0.48 41.25
CA MET A 332 32.56 0.85 40.00
C MET A 332 31.99 0.11 38.78
N PHE A 333 31.42 -1.10 38.96
CA PHE A 333 30.82 -1.87 37.85
C PHE A 333 29.33 -1.61 37.64
N THR A 334 28.61 -1.05 38.62
CA THR A 334 27.15 -0.88 38.56
C THR A 334 26.69 0.40 37.86
N THR A 335 27.52 1.45 37.84
CA THR A 335 27.19 2.76 37.23
C THR A 335 27.13 2.73 35.69
N SER A 336 27.77 1.75 35.03
CA SER A 336 27.75 1.60 33.56
C SER A 336 26.41 1.11 32.98
N ILE A 337 25.58 0.42 33.79
CA ILE A 337 24.33 -0.22 33.32
C ILE A 337 23.18 0.81 33.23
N THR A 338 23.19 1.86 34.04
CA THR A 338 22.10 2.85 34.09
C THR A 338 22.07 3.77 32.87
N ASP A 339 23.22 4.13 32.30
CA ASP A 339 23.29 5.08 31.16
C ASP A 339 22.74 4.47 29.86
N GLN A 340 22.85 3.16 29.65
CA GLN A 340 22.28 2.47 28.48
C GLN A 340 20.73 2.49 28.47
N THR A 341 20.08 2.61 29.62
CA THR A 341 18.60 2.59 29.71
C THR A 341 17.94 3.88 29.23
N VAL A 342 18.63 5.01 29.32
CA VAL A 342 18.12 6.32 28.90
C VAL A 342 18.16 6.46 27.38
N MET A 343 19.22 5.96 26.72
CA MET A 343 19.34 5.99 25.25
C MET A 343 18.27 5.13 24.56
N ASN A 344 17.91 3.98 25.15
CA ASN A 344 16.90 3.08 24.58
C ASN A 344 15.47 3.69 24.62
N ARG A 345 15.16 4.55 25.61
CA ARG A 345 13.84 5.20 25.70
C ARG A 345 13.61 6.20 24.56
N GLY A 346 14.65 6.91 24.12
CA GLY A 346 14.57 7.86 23.00
C GLY A 346 14.22 7.19 21.67
N SER A 347 14.90 6.09 21.34
CA SER A 347 14.62 5.33 20.11
C SER A 347 13.21 4.72 20.11
N ARG A 348 12.72 4.23 21.27
CA ARG A 348 11.34 3.74 21.38
C ARG A 348 10.31 4.86 21.20
N ALA A 349 10.56 6.06 21.73
CA ALA A 349 9.68 7.22 21.51
C ALA A 349 9.60 7.63 20.03
N PHE A 350 10.70 7.48 19.27
CA PHE A 350 10.71 7.66 17.81
C PHE A 350 9.79 6.66 17.10
N TYR A 351 9.91 5.36 17.37
CA TYR A 351 9.07 4.34 16.74
C TYR A 351 7.59 4.49 17.10
N LEU A 352 7.29 4.92 18.33
CA LEU A 352 5.93 5.25 18.75
C LEU A 352 5.37 6.42 17.92
N ALA A 353 6.18 7.45 17.65
CA ALA A 353 5.77 8.55 16.79
C ALA A 353 5.52 8.08 15.33
N GLU A 354 6.35 7.18 14.81
CA GLU A 354 6.19 6.62 13.46
C GLU A 354 4.90 5.80 13.32
N ALA A 355 4.56 5.01 14.35
CA ALA A 355 3.31 4.26 14.40
C ALA A 355 2.06 5.15 14.25
N GLY A 356 2.11 6.39 14.78
CA GLY A 356 1.01 7.34 14.64
C GLY A 356 0.68 7.70 13.19
N TYR A 357 1.69 7.81 12.32
CA TYR A 357 1.47 8.09 10.90
C TYR A 357 0.87 6.88 10.19
N ALA A 358 1.40 5.68 10.48
CA ALA A 358 0.89 4.43 9.91
C ALA A 358 -0.60 4.21 10.24
N VAL A 359 -1.00 4.49 11.48
CA VAL A 359 -2.41 4.43 11.90
C VAL A 359 -3.26 5.44 11.13
N ALA A 360 -2.80 6.70 11.03
CA ALA A 360 -3.54 7.73 10.29
C ALA A 360 -3.72 7.37 8.81
N ALA A 361 -2.67 6.84 8.16
CA ALA A 361 -2.72 6.41 6.78
C ALA A 361 -3.69 5.24 6.56
N HIS A 362 -3.68 4.26 7.46
CA HIS A 362 -4.55 3.09 7.38
C HIS A 362 -6.03 3.44 7.58
N GLU A 363 -6.35 4.20 8.63
CA GLU A 363 -7.72 4.63 8.93
C GLU A 363 -8.30 5.52 7.81
N TYR A 364 -7.49 6.39 7.21
CA TYR A 364 -7.92 7.22 6.08
C TYR A 364 -8.16 6.40 4.80
N LEU A 365 -7.33 5.39 4.53
CA LEU A 365 -7.48 4.54 3.36
C LEU A 365 -8.74 3.66 3.46
N THR A 366 -9.03 3.14 4.65
CA THR A 366 -10.12 2.20 4.93
C THR A 366 -11.49 2.85 5.14
N ALA A 367 -11.53 4.15 5.42
CA ALA A 367 -12.79 4.88 5.54
C ALA A 367 -13.56 4.94 4.20
N ASP A 368 -14.89 4.84 4.27
CA ASP A 368 -15.78 5.00 3.12
C ASP A 368 -15.56 6.37 2.45
N GLY A 369 -15.69 6.43 1.12
CA GLY A 369 -15.38 7.61 0.30
C GLY A 369 -16.04 8.90 0.79
N THR A 370 -17.25 8.82 1.35
CA THR A 370 -18.02 9.95 1.90
C THR A 370 -17.60 10.38 3.32
N ASN A 371 -16.89 9.53 4.06
CA ASN A 371 -16.55 9.72 5.49
C ASN A 371 -15.05 9.91 5.76
N LYS A 372 -14.21 9.97 4.71
CA LYS A 372 -12.74 10.06 4.86
C LYS A 372 -12.29 11.30 5.62
N ASP A 373 -12.92 12.43 5.34
CA ASP A 373 -12.60 13.72 5.95
C ASP A 373 -13.04 13.78 7.41
N THR A 374 -14.22 13.22 7.73
CA THR A 374 -14.70 13.03 9.11
C THR A 374 -13.76 12.12 9.90
N LYS A 375 -13.21 11.07 9.29
CA LYS A 375 -12.23 10.19 9.94
C LYS A 375 -10.94 10.93 10.33
N LEU A 376 -10.46 11.86 9.49
CA LEU A 376 -9.32 12.71 9.85
C LEU A 376 -9.63 13.59 11.05
N LEU A 377 -10.84 14.14 11.11
CA LEU A 377 -11.29 14.94 12.25
C LEU A 377 -11.34 14.11 13.56
N GLU A 378 -11.80 12.86 13.51
CA GLU A 378 -11.80 11.95 14.66
C GLU A 378 -10.39 11.63 15.19
N LEU A 379 -9.41 11.54 14.30
CA LEU A 379 -8.02 11.25 14.65
C LEU A 379 -7.28 12.48 15.18
N HIS A 380 -7.74 13.69 14.82
CA HIS A 380 -7.12 14.93 15.23
C HIS A 380 -7.16 15.10 16.75
N GLY A 381 -5.98 15.21 17.37
CA GLY A 381 -5.84 15.41 18.82
C GLY A 381 -6.00 14.13 19.64
N LYS A 382 -6.18 12.96 19.00
CA LYS A 382 -6.35 11.68 19.67
C LYS A 382 -5.02 11.12 20.14
N THR A 383 -5.00 10.60 21.37
CA THR A 383 -3.85 9.91 21.97
C THR A 383 -4.15 8.42 22.09
N TYR A 384 -3.23 7.59 21.58
CA TYR A 384 -3.27 6.14 21.67
C TYR A 384 -2.24 5.68 22.71
N THR A 385 -2.71 4.96 23.73
CA THR A 385 -1.87 4.39 24.79
C THR A 385 -1.72 2.89 24.57
N LEU A 386 -0.48 2.39 24.53
CA LEU A 386 -0.22 0.96 24.44
C LEU A 386 -0.52 0.29 25.79
N ALA A 387 -0.84 -1.01 25.75
CA ALA A 387 -1.03 -1.82 26.95
C ALA A 387 0.23 -1.86 27.82
N ASP A 388 0.06 -2.20 29.10
CA ASP A 388 1.17 -2.44 30.05
C ASP A 388 2.13 -1.26 30.29
N GLY A 389 1.76 -0.04 29.89
CA GLY A 389 2.56 1.16 30.10
C GLY A 389 3.71 1.33 29.10
N ASP A 390 3.65 0.67 27.92
CA ASP A 390 4.69 0.69 26.89
C ASP A 390 4.76 1.99 26.05
N GLY A 391 4.14 3.07 26.54
CA GLY A 391 4.17 4.40 25.95
C GLY A 391 2.86 4.78 25.26
N SER A 392 2.87 5.96 24.65
CA SER A 392 1.72 6.49 23.91
C SER A 392 2.17 7.31 22.71
N PHE A 393 1.27 7.52 21.75
CA PHE A 393 1.48 8.49 20.69
C PHE A 393 0.23 9.33 20.45
N THR A 394 0.42 10.60 20.07
CA THR A 394 -0.65 11.54 19.76
C THR A 394 -0.54 12.00 18.32
N ILE A 395 -1.68 12.08 17.62
CA ILE A 395 -1.77 12.52 16.22
C ILE A 395 -2.38 13.92 16.16
N ARG A 396 -1.76 14.83 15.41
CA ARG A 396 -2.31 16.15 15.09
C ARG A 396 -2.25 16.40 13.60
N MET A 397 -3.31 16.96 13.05
CA MET A 397 -3.48 17.13 11.61
C MET A 397 -3.70 18.59 11.24
N ARG A 398 -3.06 19.03 10.16
CA ARG A 398 -3.15 20.37 9.58
C ARG A 398 -3.48 20.30 8.11
N PRO A 399 -4.77 20.25 7.74
CA PRO A 399 -5.17 20.22 6.36
C PRO A 399 -4.99 21.58 5.69
N ARG A 400 -4.72 21.56 4.38
CA ARG A 400 -4.69 22.76 3.52
C ARG A 400 -5.90 22.90 2.60
N TRP A 401 -6.98 22.20 2.90
CA TRP A 401 -8.29 22.38 2.26
C TRP A 401 -9.34 22.73 3.31
N PHE A 402 -10.47 23.23 2.84
CA PHE A 402 -11.57 23.67 3.70
C PHE A 402 -12.89 23.05 3.26
N GLU A 403 -13.79 22.84 4.21
CA GLU A 403 -15.15 22.41 3.94
C GLU A 403 -16.09 23.61 4.02
N VAL A 404 -16.90 23.83 3.00
CA VAL A 404 -17.81 24.98 2.92
C VAL A 404 -19.07 24.67 3.74
N THR A 405 -19.37 25.53 4.71
CA THR A 405 -20.56 25.42 5.58
C THR A 405 -21.65 26.44 5.23
N GLY A 406 -21.35 27.36 4.32
CA GLY A 406 -22.33 28.27 3.74
C GLY A 406 -21.67 29.38 2.96
N ASN A 407 -22.42 30.01 2.06
CA ASN A 407 -21.95 31.14 1.27
C ASN A 407 -23.03 32.23 1.14
N ASN A 408 -22.59 33.45 0.88
CA ASN A 408 -23.43 34.54 0.42
C ASN A 408 -22.74 35.24 -0.78
N ASN A 409 -23.30 36.32 -1.30
CA ASN A 409 -22.80 36.98 -2.50
C ASN A 409 -21.31 37.40 -2.41
N THR A 410 -20.83 37.78 -1.23
CA THR A 410 -19.49 38.36 -1.02
C THR A 410 -18.62 37.57 -0.04
N GLN A 411 -19.14 36.49 0.54
CA GLN A 411 -18.44 35.73 1.57
C GLN A 411 -18.62 34.22 1.39
N LEU A 412 -17.54 33.49 1.65
CA LEU A 412 -17.53 32.03 1.76
C LEU A 412 -17.19 31.64 3.20
N THR A 413 -18.09 30.95 3.87
CA THR A 413 -17.87 30.42 5.22
C THR A 413 -17.41 28.98 5.13
N THR A 414 -16.26 28.68 5.73
CA THR A 414 -15.68 27.35 5.74
C THR A 414 -15.21 26.92 7.12
N VAL A 415 -15.01 25.63 7.28
CA VAL A 415 -14.37 25.02 8.45
C VAL A 415 -13.12 24.25 8.03
N VAL A 416 -12.21 24.07 8.99
CA VAL A 416 -10.96 23.35 8.81
C VAL A 416 -11.04 22.07 9.65
N LEU A 417 -10.86 20.90 9.02
CA LEU A 417 -10.96 19.59 9.68
C LEU A 417 -9.64 19.22 10.38
N GLY A 418 -9.22 20.04 11.33
CA GLY A 418 -7.96 19.91 12.07
C GLY A 418 -7.51 21.22 12.70
N GLU A 419 -6.20 21.40 12.87
CA GLU A 419 -5.62 22.66 13.34
C GLU A 419 -5.03 23.48 12.17
N LEU A 420 -4.99 24.80 12.32
CA LEU A 420 -4.41 25.70 11.32
C LEU A 420 -2.89 25.82 11.50
N ASP A 421 -2.18 25.91 10.37
CA ASP A 421 -0.78 26.35 10.37
C ASP A 421 -0.68 27.87 10.59
N ASN A 422 0.41 28.30 11.23
CA ASN A 422 0.71 29.72 11.35
C ASN A 422 0.85 30.33 9.95
N ASN A 423 0.12 31.41 9.69
CA ASN A 423 0.09 32.15 8.41
C ASN A 423 -0.58 31.43 7.22
N PHE A 424 -1.35 30.36 7.45
CA PHE A 424 -2.19 29.74 6.41
C PHE A 424 -3.69 29.75 6.81
N PRO A 425 -4.62 30.01 5.87
CA PRO A 425 -4.39 30.57 4.54
C PRO A 425 -3.88 32.02 4.63
N PRO A 426 -3.21 32.54 3.58
CA PRO A 426 -2.84 33.96 3.51
C PRO A 426 -4.10 34.85 3.58
N ASP A 427 -3.95 36.12 3.95
CA ASP A 427 -5.10 37.03 4.09
C ASP A 427 -5.73 37.41 2.73
N SER A 428 -4.98 37.26 1.64
CA SER A 428 -5.45 37.39 0.26
C SER A 428 -4.99 36.21 -0.58
N GLY A 429 -5.83 35.72 -1.49
CA GLY A 429 -5.49 34.57 -2.32
C GLY A 429 -6.62 34.12 -3.23
N GLN A 430 -6.54 32.88 -3.69
CA GLN A 430 -7.48 32.30 -4.65
C GLN A 430 -7.93 30.92 -4.18
N LEU A 431 -9.20 30.58 -4.43
CA LEU A 431 -9.81 29.29 -4.09
C LEU A 431 -10.53 28.71 -5.31
N LEU A 432 -10.62 27.38 -5.37
CA LEU A 432 -11.46 26.63 -6.29
C LEU A 432 -12.52 25.89 -5.46
N VAL A 433 -13.80 26.07 -5.79
CA VAL A 433 -14.92 25.40 -5.13
C VAL A 433 -15.80 24.77 -6.20
N ASN A 434 -15.93 23.44 -6.20
CA ASN A 434 -16.70 22.71 -7.21
C ASN A 434 -16.36 23.11 -8.67
N GLY A 435 -15.07 23.28 -8.97
CA GLY A 435 -14.60 23.73 -10.29
C GLY A 435 -14.80 25.22 -10.59
N VAL A 436 -15.44 25.98 -9.69
CA VAL A 436 -15.67 27.42 -9.84
C VAL A 436 -14.54 28.22 -9.18
N PRO A 437 -13.86 29.11 -9.93
CA PRO A 437 -12.75 29.89 -9.43
C PRO A 437 -13.19 31.14 -8.64
N PHE A 438 -12.64 31.33 -7.43
CA PHE A 438 -12.87 32.50 -6.60
C PHE A 438 -11.55 33.20 -6.21
N ASN A 439 -11.64 34.51 -5.99
CA ASN A 439 -10.57 35.34 -5.41
C ASN A 439 -11.06 35.96 -4.10
N TYR A 440 -10.18 36.11 -3.12
CA TYR A 440 -10.50 36.73 -1.84
C TYR A 440 -9.42 37.71 -1.39
N ASN A 441 -9.82 38.73 -0.62
CA ASN A 441 -8.93 39.78 -0.11
C ASN A 441 -9.16 40.06 1.38
N GLY A 442 -9.45 39.01 2.14
CA GLY A 442 -9.55 39.05 3.59
C GLY A 442 -10.05 37.72 4.14
N VAL A 443 -9.51 37.29 5.28
CA VAL A 443 -9.93 36.08 5.99
C VAL A 443 -10.20 36.42 7.45
N THR A 444 -11.43 36.22 7.90
CA THR A 444 -11.76 36.30 9.34
C THR A 444 -11.63 34.91 9.95
N ARG A 445 -10.82 34.77 11.01
CA ARG A 445 -10.56 33.49 11.69
C ARG A 445 -11.29 33.45 13.04
N SER A 446 -12.01 32.36 13.31
CA SER A 446 -12.75 32.12 14.55
C SER A 446 -12.78 30.62 14.86
N THR A 447 -13.47 30.20 15.93
CA THR A 447 -13.74 28.79 16.23
C THR A 447 -15.24 28.52 16.21
N THR A 448 -15.64 27.30 15.87
CA THR A 448 -17.03 26.85 15.86
C THR A 448 -17.13 25.38 16.27
N SER A 449 -18.33 24.94 16.64
CA SER A 449 -18.65 23.52 16.72
C SER A 449 -19.05 23.00 15.35
N TYR A 450 -18.48 21.86 14.93
CA TYR A 450 -18.80 21.15 13.70
C TYR A 450 -18.76 19.64 13.99
N GLU A 451 -19.85 18.91 13.69
CA GLU A 451 -19.98 17.47 13.97
C GLU A 451 -19.60 17.06 15.41
N GLY A 452 -19.84 17.94 16.40
CA GLY A 452 -19.49 17.71 17.80
C GLY A 452 -18.04 18.05 18.19
N TYR A 453 -17.19 18.45 17.24
CA TYR A 453 -15.80 18.86 17.46
C TYR A 453 -15.64 20.38 17.45
N THR A 454 -14.67 20.90 18.21
CA THR A 454 -14.29 22.33 18.14
C THR A 454 -13.27 22.52 17.04
N VAL A 455 -13.65 23.21 15.97
CA VAL A 455 -12.82 23.39 14.77
C VAL A 455 -12.60 24.87 14.43
N PRO A 456 -11.50 25.21 13.72
CA PRO A 456 -11.34 26.55 13.16
C PRO A 456 -12.37 26.84 12.08
N ARG A 457 -12.98 28.03 12.16
CA ARG A 457 -13.91 28.57 11.16
C ARG A 457 -13.26 29.76 10.45
N LEU A 458 -13.30 29.74 9.13
CA LEU A 458 -12.78 30.79 8.26
C LEU A 458 -13.92 31.44 7.47
N VAL A 459 -13.92 32.77 7.40
CA VAL A 459 -14.82 33.51 6.51
C VAL A 459 -13.98 34.31 5.52
N PHE A 460 -14.02 33.88 4.26
CA PHE A 460 -13.30 34.53 3.17
C PHE A 460 -14.15 35.66 2.59
N SER A 461 -13.57 36.85 2.46
CA SER A 461 -14.19 38.00 1.79
C SER A 461 -13.87 37.96 0.30
N LEU A 462 -14.84 37.52 -0.49
CA LEU A 462 -14.69 37.30 -1.93
C LEU A 462 -14.70 38.61 -2.70
N THR A 463 -13.80 38.74 -3.68
CA THR A 463 -13.81 39.84 -4.66
C THR A 463 -14.58 39.47 -5.94
N THR A 464 -14.85 38.18 -6.12
CA THR A 464 -15.70 37.60 -7.17
C THR A 464 -17.03 37.15 -6.58
N SER A 465 -18.16 37.57 -7.17
CA SER A 465 -19.50 37.27 -6.65
C SER A 465 -19.80 35.76 -6.65
N ALA A 466 -20.32 35.24 -5.54
CA ALA A 466 -20.83 33.87 -5.43
C ALA A 466 -22.37 33.79 -5.56
N ALA A 467 -23.01 34.82 -6.13
CA ALA A 467 -24.46 34.89 -6.27
C ALA A 467 -25.02 33.74 -7.13
N GLY A 468 -26.09 33.09 -6.67
CA GLY A 468 -26.80 32.05 -7.41
C GLY A 468 -26.27 30.62 -7.25
N TYR A 469 -25.24 30.41 -6.42
CA TYR A 469 -24.70 29.10 -6.10
C TYR A 469 -24.90 28.76 -4.62
N ASP A 470 -25.18 27.49 -4.30
CA ASP A 470 -25.06 26.94 -2.94
C ASP A 470 -23.86 25.98 -2.93
N PHE A 471 -22.83 26.35 -2.18
CA PHE A 471 -21.60 25.58 -2.07
C PHE A 471 -21.52 24.79 -0.76
N THR A 472 -22.60 24.72 0.02
CA THR A 472 -22.61 23.98 1.29
C THR A 472 -22.29 22.50 1.06
N GLY A 473 -21.35 21.96 1.83
CA GLY A 473 -20.87 20.57 1.71
C GLY A 473 -19.81 20.35 0.62
N PHE A 474 -19.47 21.36 -0.17
CA PHE A 474 -18.36 21.28 -1.13
C PHE A 474 -17.01 21.61 -0.49
N GLU A 475 -15.96 21.08 -1.09
CA GLU A 475 -14.59 21.37 -0.70
C GLU A 475 -14.08 22.64 -1.39
N ALA A 476 -13.39 23.47 -0.62
CA ALA A 476 -12.64 24.62 -1.12
C ALA A 476 -11.14 24.30 -1.09
N LEU A 477 -10.54 24.27 -2.28
CA LEU A 477 -9.13 24.01 -2.49
C LEU A 477 -8.39 25.31 -2.79
N PRO A 478 -7.16 25.52 -2.26
CA PRO A 478 -6.30 26.60 -2.71
C PRO A 478 -5.99 26.47 -4.21
N ARG A 479 -5.94 27.60 -4.90
CA ARG A 479 -5.51 27.64 -6.30
C ARG A 479 -4.52 28.76 -6.55
N ALA A 480 -3.85 28.65 -7.68
CA ALA A 480 -2.96 29.62 -8.28
C ALA A 480 -3.35 29.82 -9.75
N THR A 481 -2.81 30.87 -10.36
CA THR A 481 -2.89 31.09 -11.82
C THR A 481 -1.51 30.89 -12.43
N ALA A 482 -1.41 30.08 -13.48
CA ALA A 482 -0.17 29.86 -14.20
C ALA A 482 0.28 31.14 -14.95
N ALA A 483 1.59 31.36 -15.04
CA ALA A 483 2.15 32.21 -16.08
C ALA A 483 2.08 31.48 -17.42
N SER A 484 2.13 32.21 -18.55
CA SER A 484 2.29 31.55 -19.85
C SER A 484 3.63 30.83 -19.88
N ASP A 485 3.62 29.51 -19.95
CA ASP A 485 4.81 28.69 -19.76
C ASP A 485 4.66 27.29 -20.39
N THR A 486 5.76 26.54 -20.44
CA THR A 486 5.77 25.13 -20.79
C THR A 486 6.60 24.35 -19.78
N PHE A 487 5.97 23.40 -19.08
CA PHE A 487 6.65 22.59 -18.08
C PHE A 487 6.73 21.12 -18.52
N SER A 488 7.70 20.40 -17.96
CA SER A 488 7.94 18.98 -18.23
C SER A 488 8.56 18.34 -16.99
N ARG A 489 9.08 17.11 -17.10
CA ARG A 489 9.87 16.53 -16.00
C ARG A 489 11.13 17.33 -15.66
N THR A 490 11.73 17.97 -16.66
CA THR A 490 13.00 18.71 -16.54
C THR A 490 12.83 20.21 -16.41
N ASN A 491 11.65 20.74 -16.76
CA ASN A 491 11.35 22.16 -16.74
C ASN A 491 10.33 22.47 -15.65
N ASP A 492 10.56 23.56 -14.95
CA ASP A 492 9.71 24.02 -13.85
C ASP A 492 8.45 24.73 -14.36
N LEU A 493 7.46 24.92 -13.47
CA LEU A 493 6.24 25.67 -13.75
C LEU A 493 6.22 26.99 -12.94
N VAL A 494 6.12 28.12 -13.63
CA VAL A 494 6.00 29.44 -12.98
C VAL A 494 4.54 29.83 -12.75
N LEU A 495 4.21 30.22 -11.53
CA LEU A 495 2.90 30.72 -11.14
C LEU A 495 2.90 32.26 -11.12
N GLN A 496 1.81 32.86 -11.57
CA GLN A 496 1.62 34.31 -11.60
C GLN A 496 1.06 34.86 -10.27
N SER A 497 0.15 34.13 -9.63
CA SER A 497 -0.50 34.51 -8.37
C SER A 497 -0.98 33.28 -7.60
N GLY A 498 -1.18 33.39 -6.28
CA GLY A 498 -1.70 32.33 -5.42
C GLY A 498 -0.68 31.27 -4.94
N ALA A 499 0.59 31.40 -5.33
CA ALA A 499 1.64 30.44 -4.99
C ALA A 499 1.86 30.23 -3.47
N ASP A 500 1.60 31.25 -2.64
CA ASP A 500 1.85 31.17 -1.19
C ASP A 500 0.93 30.21 -0.44
N ALA A 501 -0.22 29.88 -1.02
CA ALA A 501 -1.12 28.89 -0.45
C ALA A 501 -0.59 27.45 -0.62
N PHE A 502 0.29 27.22 -1.60
CA PHE A 502 0.89 25.91 -1.89
C PHE A 502 1.97 25.57 -0.85
N PRO A 503 2.04 24.31 -0.37
CA PRO A 503 3.10 23.88 0.54
C PRO A 503 4.48 24.03 -0.11
N GLU A 504 5.51 24.31 0.69
CA GLU A 504 6.88 24.44 0.18
C GLU A 504 7.39 23.12 -0.41
N PHE A 505 6.94 21.97 0.12
CA PHE A 505 7.40 20.65 -0.30
C PHE A 505 6.25 19.65 -0.48
N SER A 506 6.41 18.71 -1.42
CA SER A 506 5.51 17.57 -1.70
C SER A 506 4.04 17.94 -1.89
N GLY A 507 3.75 18.89 -2.78
CA GLY A 507 2.37 19.20 -3.16
C GLY A 507 1.93 18.43 -4.40
N ALA A 508 0.62 18.17 -4.50
CA ALA A 508 -0.03 17.64 -5.70
C ALA A 508 -0.97 18.70 -6.29
N PHE A 509 -1.09 18.77 -7.61
CA PHE A 509 -1.92 19.76 -8.28
C PHE A 509 -2.50 19.26 -9.60
N THR A 510 -3.58 19.91 -10.01
CA THR A 510 -4.23 19.74 -11.31
C THR A 510 -4.27 21.07 -12.06
N ILE A 511 -4.39 21.02 -13.38
CA ILE A 511 -4.47 22.20 -14.24
C ILE A 511 -5.78 22.14 -15.00
N SER A 512 -6.45 23.27 -15.22
CA SER A 512 -7.71 23.30 -15.99
C SER A 512 -7.57 22.85 -17.45
N SER A 513 -6.38 22.98 -18.05
CA SER A 513 -6.08 22.66 -19.45
C SER A 513 -5.58 21.23 -19.66
N ASP A 514 -5.40 20.44 -18.60
CA ASP A 514 -4.93 19.06 -18.65
C ASP A 514 -5.70 18.16 -17.66
N SER A 515 -5.95 16.91 -18.04
CA SER A 515 -6.66 15.94 -17.20
C SER A 515 -5.76 15.18 -16.22
N ASN A 516 -4.43 15.34 -16.34
CA ASN A 516 -3.46 14.68 -15.47
C ASN A 516 -3.30 15.38 -14.11
N THR A 517 -2.99 14.60 -13.08
CA THR A 517 -2.54 15.11 -11.78
C THR A 517 -1.02 15.08 -11.72
N TYR A 518 -0.43 16.18 -11.24
CA TYR A 518 1.00 16.35 -11.09
C TYR A 518 1.39 16.45 -9.63
N THR A 519 2.62 16.08 -9.30
CA THR A 519 3.26 16.35 -8.01
C THR A 519 4.51 17.18 -8.24
N TYR A 520 4.83 18.08 -7.32
CA TYR A 520 6.09 18.82 -7.33
C TYR A 520 6.91 18.51 -6.08
N GLN A 521 8.22 18.47 -6.23
CA GLN A 521 9.14 18.24 -5.12
C GLN A 521 9.21 19.47 -4.21
N ARG A 522 9.36 20.66 -4.81
CA ARG A 522 9.54 21.92 -4.08
C ARG A 522 8.88 23.12 -4.76
N ARG A 523 8.44 24.09 -3.96
CA ARG A 523 8.09 25.45 -4.39
C ARG A 523 9.18 26.43 -3.98
N VAL A 524 9.74 27.17 -4.93
CA VAL A 524 10.71 28.24 -4.69
C VAL A 524 10.06 29.57 -5.11
N GLY A 525 9.58 30.34 -4.13
CA GLY A 525 8.79 31.55 -4.40
C GLY A 525 7.53 31.22 -5.19
N SER A 526 7.44 31.69 -6.42
CA SER A 526 6.32 31.43 -7.33
C SER A 526 6.55 30.27 -8.32
N THR A 527 7.67 29.56 -8.22
CA THR A 527 8.02 28.48 -9.16
C THR A 527 7.89 27.11 -8.49
N LEU A 528 7.24 26.17 -9.17
CA LEU A 528 7.15 24.75 -8.78
C LEU A 528 8.22 23.96 -9.52
N THR A 529 9.06 23.23 -8.78
CA THR A 529 10.22 22.50 -9.31
C THR A 529 10.13 21.00 -9.03
N GLY A 530 10.76 20.20 -9.89
CA GLY A 530 10.77 18.73 -9.76
C GLY A 530 9.38 18.13 -9.98
N ILE A 531 8.75 18.48 -11.10
CA ILE A 531 7.37 18.07 -11.43
C ILE A 531 7.37 16.64 -11.97
N ARG A 532 6.39 15.85 -11.53
CA ARG A 532 6.16 14.45 -11.92
C ARG A 532 4.68 14.20 -12.14
N LEU A 533 4.35 13.15 -12.90
CA LEU A 533 3.01 12.61 -12.91
C LEU A 533 2.72 11.95 -11.56
N ALA A 534 1.55 12.24 -10.99
CA ALA A 534 1.19 11.72 -9.69
C ALA A 534 0.92 10.20 -9.72
N ASP A 535 0.35 9.68 -10.80
CA ASP A 535 0.02 8.26 -10.95
C ASP A 535 1.22 7.40 -11.39
N SER A 536 2.18 8.00 -12.12
CA SER A 536 3.39 7.34 -12.60
C SER A 536 4.63 8.23 -12.40
N PRO A 537 5.15 8.35 -11.17
CA PRO A 537 6.24 9.30 -10.84
C PRO A 537 7.54 9.05 -11.59
N THR A 538 7.76 7.83 -12.07
CA THR A 538 8.96 7.43 -12.81
C THR A 538 8.86 7.65 -14.31
N THR A 539 7.66 7.92 -14.85
CA THR A 539 7.42 8.02 -16.29
C THR A 539 7.60 9.46 -16.77
N ASP A 540 8.38 9.64 -17.83
CA ASP A 540 8.50 10.93 -18.51
C ASP A 540 7.19 11.27 -19.22
N PHE A 541 6.82 12.56 -19.20
CA PHE A 541 5.64 13.06 -19.88
C PHE A 541 6.02 14.16 -20.88
N PRO A 542 5.29 14.29 -22.00
CA PRO A 542 5.55 15.33 -22.98
C PRO A 542 5.36 16.71 -22.38
N ALA A 543 6.07 17.70 -22.92
CA ALA A 543 5.99 19.07 -22.44
C ALA A 543 4.55 19.60 -22.51
N VAL A 544 4.03 20.07 -21.39
CA VAL A 544 2.65 20.58 -21.25
C VAL A 544 2.69 22.09 -21.34
N SER A 545 1.92 22.65 -22.27
CA SER A 545 1.83 24.10 -22.46
C SER A 545 0.66 24.65 -21.67
N VAL A 546 0.92 25.68 -20.85
CA VAL A 546 -0.10 26.39 -20.07
C VAL A 546 -0.21 27.83 -20.53
N THR A 547 -1.44 28.32 -20.61
CA THR A 547 -1.70 29.71 -20.99
C THR A 547 -1.75 30.61 -19.75
N SER A 548 -1.40 31.88 -19.93
CA SER A 548 -1.50 32.88 -18.87
C SER A 548 -2.93 32.94 -18.32
N GLY A 549 -3.13 32.61 -17.05
CA GLY A 549 -4.45 32.56 -16.42
C GLY A 549 -5.07 31.17 -16.28
N ASP A 550 -4.41 30.12 -16.79
CA ASP A 550 -4.82 28.73 -16.51
C ASP A 550 -4.87 28.48 -15.01
N VAL A 551 -5.89 27.75 -14.56
CA VAL A 551 -6.11 27.47 -13.14
C VAL A 551 -5.24 26.30 -12.73
N VAL A 552 -4.39 26.53 -11.73
CA VAL A 552 -3.57 25.49 -11.08
C VAL A 552 -4.15 25.26 -9.69
N ALA A 553 -4.82 24.14 -9.47
CA ALA A 553 -5.48 23.82 -8.20
C ALA A 553 -4.61 22.87 -7.38
N LEU A 554 -4.39 23.20 -6.10
CA LEU A 554 -3.72 22.30 -5.16
C LEU A 554 -4.69 21.19 -4.76
N ASP A 555 -4.31 19.94 -4.95
CA ASP A 555 -5.05 18.80 -4.42
C ASP A 555 -4.97 18.75 -2.89
N LYS A 556 -5.81 17.92 -2.26
CA LYS A 556 -5.81 17.78 -0.79
C LYS A 556 -4.40 17.48 -0.28
N PHE A 557 -3.97 18.28 0.69
CA PHE A 557 -2.67 18.16 1.33
C PHE A 557 -2.82 18.32 2.84
N VAL A 558 -2.20 17.43 3.62
CA VAL A 558 -2.24 17.46 5.08
C VAL A 558 -0.82 17.38 5.64
N THR A 559 -0.54 18.21 6.65
CA THR A 559 0.63 18.01 7.50
C THR A 559 0.23 17.24 8.74
N ILE A 560 0.87 16.09 8.98
CA ILE A 560 0.58 15.20 10.10
C ILE A 560 1.74 15.28 11.08
N ARG A 561 1.45 15.69 12.32
CA ARG A 561 2.40 15.70 13.42
C ARG A 561 2.08 14.57 14.37
N THR A 562 3.07 13.72 14.62
CA THR A 562 2.94 12.61 15.56
C THR A 562 3.96 12.76 16.66
N THR A 563 3.52 12.65 17.91
CA THR A 563 4.39 12.74 19.09
C THR A 563 4.30 11.45 19.87
N GLY A 564 5.40 10.70 19.93
CA GLY A 564 5.55 9.50 20.73
C GLY A 564 6.17 9.83 22.10
N GLN A 565 5.64 9.23 23.16
CA GLN A 565 6.07 9.45 24.54
C GLN A 565 6.24 8.13 25.30
N LEU A 566 7.36 8.01 26.02
CA LEU A 566 7.68 6.88 26.90
C LEU A 566 8.39 7.40 28.16
N GLY A 567 7.66 7.52 29.27
CA GLY A 567 8.16 8.19 30.48
C GLY A 567 8.48 9.65 30.19
N ASP A 568 9.70 10.09 30.51
CA ASP A 568 10.18 11.45 30.22
C ASP A 568 10.71 11.64 28.78
N ALA A 569 10.85 10.56 28.01
CA ALA A 569 11.33 10.63 26.63
C ALA A 569 10.17 10.95 25.69
N SER A 570 10.32 11.99 24.85
CA SER A 570 9.33 12.43 23.87
C SER A 570 10.01 12.72 22.54
N HIS A 571 9.40 12.29 21.43
CA HIS A 571 9.91 12.54 20.09
C HIS A 571 8.76 12.95 19.16
N THR A 572 8.95 13.99 18.34
CA THR A 572 7.92 14.49 17.41
C THR A 572 8.38 14.38 15.98
N LEU A 573 7.54 13.81 15.13
CA LEU A 573 7.75 13.65 13.69
C LEU A 573 6.70 14.46 12.94
N THR A 574 7.11 15.09 11.84
CA THR A 574 6.22 15.82 10.95
C THR A 574 6.28 15.19 9.56
N TYR A 575 5.10 14.86 9.03
CA TYR A 575 4.90 14.30 7.69
C TYR A 575 4.15 15.32 6.84
N LEU A 576 4.71 15.64 5.67
CA LEU A 576 4.10 16.48 4.64
C LEU A 576 3.51 15.55 3.59
N THR A 577 2.19 15.44 3.56
CA THR A 577 1.50 14.36 2.84
C THR A 577 0.49 14.90 1.85
N PRO A 578 0.74 14.77 0.53
CA PRO A 578 -0.30 14.94 -0.47
C PRO A 578 -1.26 13.74 -0.43
N ILE A 579 -2.53 14.00 -0.65
CA ILE A 579 -3.59 13.00 -0.71
C ILE A 579 -4.03 12.88 -2.16
N GLY A 580 -4.09 11.66 -2.67
CA GLY A 580 -4.60 11.42 -4.01
C GLY A 580 -4.78 9.94 -4.28
N TRP A 581 -5.07 9.58 -5.52
CA TRP A 581 -5.18 8.18 -5.91
C TRP A 581 -3.86 7.46 -5.64
N THR A 582 -3.89 6.51 -4.70
CA THR A 582 -2.77 5.61 -4.46
C THR A 582 -2.89 4.42 -5.41
N GLN A 583 -1.76 3.92 -5.91
CA GLN A 583 -1.75 2.69 -6.70
C GLN A 583 -2.46 1.59 -5.90
N ALA A 584 -3.47 0.98 -6.51
CA ALA A 584 -4.19 -0.09 -5.86
C ALA A 584 -3.24 -1.24 -5.54
N GLY A 585 -3.32 -1.76 -4.32
CA GLY A 585 -2.65 -3.02 -3.97
C GLY A 585 -3.16 -4.18 -4.83
N ASP A 586 -2.61 -5.37 -4.65
CA ASP A 586 -3.14 -6.58 -5.29
C ASP A 586 -4.53 -6.98 -4.73
N ASP A 587 -4.92 -6.41 -3.58
CA ASP A 587 -6.28 -6.44 -3.06
C ASP A 587 -7.24 -5.78 -4.04
N MET A 588 -8.40 -6.38 -4.29
CA MET A 588 -9.44 -5.82 -5.16
C MET A 588 -10.74 -5.65 -4.39
N GLU A 589 -11.49 -4.61 -4.75
CA GLU A 589 -12.82 -4.34 -4.25
C GLU A 589 -13.82 -4.18 -5.40
N ARG A 590 -15.11 -4.22 -5.08
CA ARG A 590 -16.16 -4.02 -6.06
C ARG A 590 -16.57 -2.55 -6.06
N ALA A 591 -16.26 -1.84 -7.14
CA ALA A 591 -16.81 -0.52 -7.39
C ALA A 591 -18.24 -0.69 -7.91
N SER A 592 -19.20 0.01 -7.31
CA SER A 592 -20.59 0.01 -7.76
C SER A 592 -21.16 1.43 -7.83
N LEU A 593 -22.11 1.61 -8.74
CA LEU A 593 -22.87 2.83 -8.92
C LEU A 593 -24.34 2.46 -9.12
N HIS A 594 -25.21 3.25 -8.50
CA HIS A 594 -26.66 3.20 -8.71
C HIS A 594 -27.14 4.60 -9.09
N GLU A 595 -27.56 4.75 -10.34
CA GLU A 595 -28.19 5.97 -10.86
C GLU A 595 -29.72 5.83 -10.82
N ARG A 596 -30.38 6.78 -10.15
CA ARG A 596 -31.84 6.89 -10.02
C ARG A 596 -32.43 8.00 -10.91
N PHE A 597 -31.59 8.62 -11.74
CA PHE A 597 -31.91 9.73 -12.63
C PHE A 597 -32.48 10.95 -11.90
N ASP A 598 -31.93 11.27 -10.72
CA ASP A 598 -32.20 12.53 -10.03
C ASP A 598 -31.51 13.72 -10.73
N ASN A 599 -30.37 13.45 -11.37
CA ASN A 599 -29.65 14.41 -12.20
C ASN A 599 -28.95 13.70 -13.35
N ILE A 600 -29.45 13.90 -14.58
CA ILE A 600 -28.93 13.26 -15.79
C ILE A 600 -27.43 13.57 -16.03
N ASN A 601 -26.96 14.75 -15.63
CA ASN A 601 -25.59 15.19 -15.87
C ASN A 601 -24.59 14.65 -14.83
N ALA A 602 -25.04 13.87 -13.83
CA ALA A 602 -24.17 13.32 -12.79
C ALA A 602 -23.31 12.17 -13.32
N ASN A 603 -23.91 11.26 -14.09
CA ASN A 603 -23.28 10.03 -14.56
C ASN A 603 -23.50 9.72 -16.05
N PHE A 604 -24.19 10.60 -16.78
CA PHE A 604 -24.43 10.46 -18.22
C PHE A 604 -24.00 11.71 -18.98
N ALA A 605 -23.46 11.50 -20.17
CA ALA A 605 -23.00 12.59 -21.02
C ALA A 605 -24.16 13.20 -21.82
N THR A 606 -24.33 14.51 -21.69
CA THR A 606 -25.35 15.30 -22.40
C THR A 606 -24.69 16.42 -23.21
N GLY A 607 -25.40 16.99 -24.18
CA GLY A 607 -24.94 18.15 -24.96
C GLY A 607 -24.43 17.81 -26.36
N GLY A 608 -24.94 16.74 -26.99
CA GLY A 608 -24.75 16.45 -28.41
C GLY A 608 -23.89 15.22 -28.73
N HIS A 609 -23.76 14.92 -30.02
CA HIS A 609 -23.17 13.68 -30.53
C HIS A 609 -21.71 13.50 -30.12
N ASP A 610 -20.93 14.58 -30.10
CA ASP A 610 -19.50 14.57 -29.70
C ASP A 610 -19.28 14.11 -28.26
N ARG A 611 -20.34 14.14 -27.44
CA ARG A 611 -20.32 13.71 -26.03
C ARG A 611 -20.99 12.35 -25.83
N GLY A 612 -21.44 11.68 -26.90
CA GLY A 612 -22.10 10.38 -26.81
C GLY A 612 -23.61 10.43 -26.54
N GLN A 613 -24.24 11.60 -26.69
CA GLN A 613 -25.71 11.73 -26.68
C GLN A 613 -26.24 11.77 -28.11
N ILE A 614 -27.17 10.89 -28.45
CA ILE A 614 -27.90 10.83 -29.72
C ILE A 614 -29.39 10.94 -29.40
N GLY A 615 -30.12 11.80 -30.11
CA GLY A 615 -31.48 12.15 -29.72
C GLY A 615 -31.51 13.06 -28.50
N SER A 616 -32.67 13.17 -27.85
CA SER A 616 -32.87 14.03 -26.69
C SER A 616 -33.44 13.24 -25.52
N HIS A 617 -32.97 13.58 -24.31
CA HIS A 617 -33.33 12.90 -23.09
C HIS A 617 -33.61 13.93 -21.99
N THR A 618 -34.60 13.68 -21.17
CA THR A 618 -34.91 14.51 -19.99
C THR A 618 -35.24 13.63 -18.79
N ILE A 619 -35.42 14.22 -17.62
CA ILE A 619 -35.93 13.51 -16.44
C ILE A 619 -37.43 13.81 -16.36
N ALA A 620 -38.25 12.77 -16.32
CA ALA A 620 -39.70 12.87 -16.11
C ALA A 620 -40.10 12.17 -14.82
N ASN A 621 -41.18 12.63 -14.18
CA ASN A 621 -41.80 11.91 -13.08
C ASN A 621 -42.83 10.92 -13.63
N VAL A 622 -42.54 9.63 -13.47
CA VAL A 622 -43.38 8.53 -13.97
C VAL A 622 -43.60 7.53 -12.85
N ASP A 623 -44.82 7.05 -12.67
CA ASP A 623 -45.22 6.13 -11.58
C ASP A 623 -44.73 6.59 -10.18
N GLY A 624 -44.73 7.91 -9.93
CA GLY A 624 -44.39 8.48 -8.61
C GLY A 624 -42.89 8.63 -8.32
N GLY A 625 -42.01 8.52 -9.32
CA GLY A 625 -40.56 8.71 -9.16
C GLY A 625 -39.89 9.22 -10.43
N ASN A 626 -38.65 9.71 -10.30
CA ASN A 626 -37.87 10.19 -11.45
C ASN A 626 -37.46 9.02 -12.36
N ALA A 627 -37.48 9.25 -13.67
CA ALA A 627 -36.99 8.31 -14.66
C ALA A 627 -36.40 9.09 -15.85
N LEU A 628 -35.45 8.47 -16.54
CA LEU A 628 -34.94 8.96 -17.81
C LEU A 628 -36.02 8.79 -18.88
N ASP A 629 -36.48 9.91 -19.43
CA ASP A 629 -37.44 9.99 -20.52
C ASP A 629 -36.71 10.24 -21.85
N VAL A 630 -37.01 9.41 -22.85
CA VAL A 630 -36.52 9.60 -24.22
C VAL A 630 -37.45 10.58 -24.94
N THR A 631 -37.01 11.82 -25.11
CA THR A 631 -37.85 12.87 -25.71
C THR A 631 -37.66 13.02 -27.23
N GLY A 632 -36.64 12.38 -27.80
CA GLY A 632 -36.44 12.37 -29.25
C GLY A 632 -35.41 11.33 -29.70
N SER A 633 -35.62 10.78 -30.87
CA SER A 633 -34.67 9.92 -31.60
C SER A 633 -34.23 10.60 -32.89
N GLU A 634 -33.07 10.22 -33.40
CA GLU A 634 -32.50 10.80 -34.62
C GLU A 634 -32.08 9.71 -35.60
N ASN A 635 -32.27 10.00 -36.90
CA ASN A 635 -31.74 9.20 -37.98
C ASN A 635 -30.37 9.77 -38.37
N ILE A 636 -29.32 9.18 -37.84
CA ILE A 636 -27.97 9.72 -37.88
C ILE A 636 -27.05 8.88 -38.77
N SER A 637 -26.17 9.54 -39.53
CA SER A 637 -25.13 8.89 -40.35
C SER A 637 -24.01 8.20 -39.55
N LEU A 638 -23.81 8.52 -38.25
CA LEU A 638 -22.88 7.82 -37.32
C LEU A 638 -23.16 6.31 -37.20
N PHE A 639 -24.39 5.87 -37.47
CA PHE A 639 -24.77 4.45 -37.52
C PHE A 639 -24.89 3.89 -38.96
N GLY A 640 -24.61 4.67 -40.00
CA GLY A 640 -24.73 4.22 -41.39
C GLY A 640 -26.18 3.89 -41.76
N ASN A 641 -27.02 4.93 -41.84
CA ASN A 641 -28.42 4.95 -42.32
C ASN A 641 -29.15 3.59 -42.47
N THR A 642 -29.82 3.12 -41.41
CA THR A 642 -30.83 2.03 -41.40
C THR A 642 -31.75 2.06 -40.14
N GLY A 643 -32.03 3.23 -39.53
CA GLY A 643 -32.98 3.32 -38.41
C GLY A 643 -32.89 4.60 -37.56
N TYR A 644 -33.87 4.83 -36.68
CA TYR A 644 -33.88 5.95 -35.73
C TYR A 644 -33.40 5.51 -34.35
N TRP A 645 -32.46 6.26 -33.78
CA TRP A 645 -31.79 5.90 -32.54
C TRP A 645 -31.88 7.03 -31.51
N SER A 646 -32.01 6.64 -30.25
CA SER A 646 -31.69 7.46 -29.10
C SER A 646 -30.63 6.71 -28.30
N ASN A 647 -29.53 7.37 -27.95
CA ASN A 647 -28.50 6.80 -27.09
C ASN A 647 -27.99 7.85 -26.12
N ILE A 648 -27.74 7.45 -24.88
CA ILE A 648 -27.03 8.28 -23.91
C ILE A 648 -25.89 7.50 -23.30
N SER A 649 -24.68 8.01 -23.48
CA SER A 649 -23.46 7.40 -22.99
C SER A 649 -23.28 7.55 -21.47
N PHE A 650 -22.91 6.45 -20.83
CA PHE A 650 -22.50 6.43 -19.43
C PHE A 650 -21.13 7.10 -19.28
N SER A 651 -21.09 8.22 -18.56
CA SER A 651 -19.90 9.02 -18.31
C SER A 651 -19.87 9.40 -16.84
N PRO A 652 -19.30 8.55 -15.96
CA PRO A 652 -19.26 8.81 -14.54
C PRO A 652 -18.48 10.10 -14.25
N GLY A 653 -19.08 11.00 -13.46
CA GLY A 653 -18.45 12.27 -13.10
C GLY A 653 -17.16 12.11 -12.28
N ALA A 654 -16.37 13.18 -12.15
CA ALA A 654 -15.06 13.17 -11.48
C ALA A 654 -15.07 12.72 -9.99
N GLY A 655 -16.24 12.69 -9.35
CA GLY A 655 -16.46 12.19 -7.99
C GLY A 655 -17.11 10.80 -7.89
N SER A 656 -17.36 10.13 -9.02
CA SER A 656 -18.01 8.81 -9.04
C SER A 656 -17.10 7.72 -8.44
N PRO A 657 -17.65 6.72 -7.71
CA PRO A 657 -16.88 5.56 -7.26
C PRO A 657 -16.39 4.68 -8.43
N VAL A 658 -16.88 4.91 -9.65
CA VAL A 658 -16.57 4.11 -10.83
C VAL A 658 -15.70 4.90 -11.81
N ASN A 659 -14.57 4.31 -12.21
CA ASN A 659 -13.73 4.83 -13.29
C ASN A 659 -13.30 3.69 -14.23
N LEU A 660 -13.83 3.68 -15.45
CA LEU A 660 -13.60 2.61 -16.43
C LEU A 660 -12.12 2.46 -16.81
N SER A 661 -11.38 3.58 -16.89
CA SER A 661 -9.94 3.55 -17.21
C SER A 661 -9.11 2.94 -16.08
N SER A 662 -9.47 3.23 -14.83
CA SER A 662 -8.84 2.62 -13.65
C SER A 662 -9.13 1.12 -13.57
N ILE A 663 -10.39 0.73 -13.80
CA ILE A 663 -10.84 -0.67 -13.83
C ILE A 663 -10.06 -1.44 -14.90
N TRP A 664 -9.95 -0.90 -16.11
CA TRP A 664 -9.22 -1.52 -17.22
C TRP A 664 -7.73 -1.72 -16.90
N ARG A 665 -7.05 -0.69 -16.40
CA ARG A 665 -5.62 -0.79 -16.02
C ARG A 665 -5.40 -1.82 -14.92
N THR A 666 -6.26 -1.79 -13.89
CA THR A 666 -6.08 -2.66 -12.72
C THR A 666 -6.33 -4.13 -13.05
N ASN A 667 -7.20 -4.40 -14.02
CA ASN A 667 -7.49 -5.75 -14.51
C ASN A 667 -6.50 -6.23 -15.59
N GLY A 668 -5.34 -5.57 -15.74
CA GLY A 668 -4.30 -5.94 -16.70
C GLY A 668 -4.77 -5.76 -18.14
N ASN A 669 -5.31 -4.59 -18.44
CA ASN A 669 -5.80 -4.17 -19.74
C ASN A 669 -6.98 -4.99 -20.24
N THR A 670 -7.84 -5.46 -19.32
CA THR A 670 -9.14 -6.07 -19.64
C THR A 670 -10.24 -5.29 -18.96
N LEU A 671 -11.41 -5.17 -19.58
CA LEU A 671 -12.53 -4.43 -19.01
C LEU A 671 -13.73 -5.36 -18.88
N SER A 672 -13.98 -5.83 -17.65
CA SER A 672 -15.12 -6.67 -17.27
C SER A 672 -16.03 -5.90 -16.31
N TYR A 673 -17.35 -5.97 -16.52
CA TYR A 673 -18.34 -5.28 -15.70
C TYR A 673 -19.73 -5.90 -15.85
N ASP A 674 -20.57 -5.60 -14.88
CA ASP A 674 -22.00 -5.86 -14.91
C ASP A 674 -22.76 -4.53 -15.02
N ALA A 675 -23.81 -4.51 -15.83
CA ALA A 675 -24.70 -3.37 -15.98
C ALA A 675 -26.16 -3.82 -15.93
N GLN A 676 -27.01 -3.07 -15.25
CA GLN A 676 -28.44 -3.34 -15.12
C GLN A 676 -29.24 -2.09 -15.47
N LEU A 677 -30.42 -2.27 -16.05
CA LEU A 677 -31.37 -1.21 -16.33
C LEU A 677 -32.82 -1.69 -16.15
N LYS A 678 -33.70 -0.84 -15.63
CA LYS A 678 -35.14 -1.07 -15.65
C LYS A 678 -35.78 -0.30 -16.79
N LEU A 679 -36.69 -0.93 -17.51
CA LEU A 679 -37.36 -0.38 -18.69
C LEU A 679 -38.87 -0.30 -18.47
N TYR A 680 -39.47 0.81 -18.88
CA TYR A 680 -40.90 0.99 -18.95
C TYR A 680 -41.31 1.50 -20.34
N VAL A 681 -42.33 0.85 -20.93
CA VAL A 681 -42.97 1.33 -22.17
C VAL A 681 -44.21 2.11 -21.77
N GLY A 682 -44.20 3.42 -22.03
CA GLY A 682 -45.24 4.35 -21.65
C GLY A 682 -46.60 4.09 -22.29
N PRO A 683 -47.68 4.71 -21.76
CA PRO A 683 -49.04 4.51 -22.23
C PRO A 683 -49.36 5.38 -23.47
N GLY A 684 -48.51 5.33 -24.50
CA GLY A 684 -48.71 6.04 -25.78
C GLY A 684 -50.00 5.67 -26.51
N SER A 685 -50.15 6.04 -27.79
CA SER A 685 -51.35 5.62 -28.54
C SER A 685 -51.48 4.09 -28.55
N LEU A 686 -52.69 3.54 -28.75
CA LEU A 686 -52.93 2.09 -28.68
C LEU A 686 -52.03 1.26 -29.63
N ASP A 687 -51.46 1.87 -30.67
CA ASP A 687 -50.51 1.24 -31.58
C ASP A 687 -49.06 1.31 -31.10
N ASP A 688 -48.71 2.36 -30.35
CA ASP A 688 -47.33 2.67 -29.95
C ASP A 688 -46.78 1.75 -28.85
N ASN A 689 -47.65 1.13 -28.04
CA ASN A 689 -47.22 0.16 -27.02
C ASN A 689 -47.22 -1.30 -27.53
N ARG A 690 -47.39 -1.54 -28.84
CA ARG A 690 -47.37 -2.89 -29.42
C ARG A 690 -46.00 -3.38 -29.82
N TYR A 691 -45.04 -2.49 -29.94
CA TYR A 691 -43.68 -2.78 -30.38
C TYR A 691 -42.72 -1.76 -29.74
N TRP A 692 -41.52 -2.23 -29.42
CA TRP A 692 -40.55 -1.47 -28.63
C TRP A 692 -39.17 -2.07 -28.80
N VAL A 693 -38.14 -1.22 -28.78
CA VAL A 693 -36.75 -1.65 -28.75
C VAL A 693 -35.97 -0.74 -27.81
N GLY A 694 -35.50 -1.30 -26.69
CA GLY A 694 -34.71 -0.54 -25.73
C GLY A 694 -33.88 -1.43 -24.81
N GLY A 695 -32.76 -0.87 -24.32
CA GLY A 695 -31.88 -1.59 -23.41
C GLY A 695 -30.51 -0.94 -23.22
N ILE A 696 -29.49 -1.77 -23.11
CA ILE A 696 -28.11 -1.38 -22.77
C ILE A 696 -27.22 -1.52 -24.00
N THR A 697 -26.47 -0.46 -24.31
CA THR A 697 -25.43 -0.43 -25.34
C THR A 697 -24.06 -0.55 -24.67
N PHE A 698 -23.16 -1.39 -25.18
CA PHE A 698 -21.88 -1.71 -24.56
C PHE A 698 -20.77 -1.97 -25.59
N ARG A 699 -19.50 -1.93 -25.18
CA ARG A 699 -18.34 -1.97 -26.10
C ARG A 699 -18.39 -0.90 -27.18
N MET A 700 -18.76 0.30 -26.77
CA MET A 700 -18.84 1.46 -27.66
C MET A 700 -17.44 1.93 -28.06
N GLN A 701 -17.11 1.82 -29.35
CA GLN A 701 -15.82 2.22 -29.93
C GLN A 701 -16.03 2.98 -31.22
N ASN A 702 -15.39 4.14 -31.37
CA ASN A 702 -15.42 4.85 -32.63
C ASN A 702 -14.50 4.17 -33.66
N ASN A 703 -14.86 4.26 -34.93
CA ASN A 703 -13.96 3.88 -36.02
C ASN A 703 -12.70 4.78 -36.03
N SER A 704 -11.66 4.39 -36.79
CA SER A 704 -10.40 5.13 -36.84
C SER A 704 -10.54 6.60 -37.33
N SER A 705 -11.63 6.92 -38.01
CA SER A 705 -11.94 8.28 -38.51
C SER A 705 -12.78 9.10 -37.53
N GLY A 706 -13.21 8.52 -36.39
CA GLY A 706 -14.11 9.17 -35.43
C GLY A 706 -15.53 9.43 -35.95
N SER A 707 -15.88 8.88 -37.11
CA SER A 707 -17.10 9.22 -37.85
C SER A 707 -18.25 8.22 -37.67
N GLU A 708 -17.99 7.07 -37.04
CA GLU A 708 -18.96 6.01 -36.81
C GLU A 708 -18.73 5.30 -35.48
N LEU A 709 -19.81 4.81 -34.86
CA LEU A 709 -19.78 4.08 -33.61
C LEU A 709 -19.99 2.56 -33.84
N PHE A 710 -19.03 1.73 -33.46
CA PHE A 710 -19.18 0.28 -33.36
C PHE A 710 -19.53 -0.12 -31.93
N THR A 711 -20.45 -1.05 -31.77
CA THR A 711 -20.99 -1.39 -30.44
C THR A 711 -21.76 -2.71 -30.44
N TYR A 712 -22.00 -3.26 -29.25
CA TYR A 712 -23.02 -4.27 -29.00
C TYR A 712 -24.20 -3.66 -28.28
N GLY A 713 -25.37 -4.29 -28.42
CA GLY A 713 -26.53 -3.94 -27.61
C GLY A 713 -27.32 -5.15 -27.18
N LEU A 714 -27.86 -5.06 -25.96
CA LEU A 714 -28.79 -6.02 -25.39
C LEU A 714 -30.13 -5.32 -25.21
N SER A 715 -31.19 -5.87 -25.78
CA SER A 715 -32.49 -5.18 -25.85
C SER A 715 -33.66 -6.09 -25.59
N TYR A 716 -34.68 -5.55 -24.91
CA TYR A 716 -36.03 -6.03 -25.11
C TYR A 716 -36.51 -5.54 -26.48
N LEU A 717 -36.94 -6.47 -27.33
CA LEU A 717 -37.28 -6.21 -28.72
C LEU A 717 -38.63 -6.83 -29.07
N ARG A 718 -39.49 -6.02 -29.68
CA ARG A 718 -40.69 -6.43 -30.41
C ARG A 718 -40.82 -5.52 -31.62
N ALA A 719 -40.93 -6.10 -32.82
CA ALA A 719 -40.87 -5.38 -34.10
C ALA A 719 -42.20 -5.45 -34.86
N ARG A 720 -42.38 -4.60 -35.87
CA ARG A 720 -43.61 -4.49 -36.69
C ARG A 720 -43.34 -4.81 -38.15
N GLN A 721 -44.30 -5.48 -38.79
CA GLN A 721 -44.36 -5.64 -40.24
C GLN A 721 -45.66 -5.10 -40.80
N VAL A 722 -45.62 -4.72 -42.07
CA VAL A 722 -46.79 -4.25 -42.83
C VAL A 722 -47.14 -5.23 -43.93
N LYS A 723 -48.44 -5.43 -44.18
CA LYS A 723 -48.90 -6.25 -45.29
C LYS A 723 -49.06 -5.42 -46.56
N ARG A 724 -48.44 -5.84 -47.66
CA ARG A 724 -48.64 -5.28 -49.00
C ARG A 724 -48.82 -6.40 -50.01
N VAL A 725 -49.81 -6.30 -50.89
CA VAL A 725 -50.08 -7.29 -51.97
C VAL A 725 -50.12 -8.76 -51.47
N GLY A 726 -50.63 -8.99 -50.25
CA GLY A 726 -50.74 -10.32 -49.66
C GLY A 726 -49.48 -10.86 -48.95
N GLU A 727 -48.35 -10.15 -49.04
CA GLU A 727 -47.09 -10.49 -48.39
C GLU A 727 -46.78 -9.53 -47.23
N TRP A 728 -45.92 -9.96 -46.32
CA TRP A 728 -45.51 -9.20 -45.14
C TRP A 728 -44.10 -8.67 -45.32
N TYR A 729 -43.92 -7.38 -45.08
CA TYR A 729 -42.64 -6.69 -45.27
C TYR A 729 -42.22 -6.00 -43.96
N SER A 730 -40.93 -6.13 -43.63
CA SER A 730 -40.29 -5.31 -42.58
C SER A 730 -39.82 -3.96 -43.11
N SER A 731 -39.62 -3.85 -44.42
CA SER A 731 -39.30 -2.59 -45.10
C SER A 731 -40.00 -2.47 -46.44
N THR A 732 -40.31 -1.24 -46.85
CA THR A 732 -40.97 -0.96 -48.12
C THR A 732 -40.34 0.24 -48.81
N PHE A 733 -40.50 0.35 -50.13
CA PHE A 733 -39.95 1.47 -50.92
C PHE A 733 -40.52 2.84 -50.49
N LEU A 734 -41.73 2.87 -49.91
CA LEU A 734 -42.41 4.10 -49.49
C LEU A 734 -42.08 4.50 -48.05
N ASP A 735 -41.92 3.52 -47.16
CA ASP A 735 -41.82 3.75 -45.71
C ASP A 735 -40.40 3.51 -45.15
N GLY A 736 -39.46 3.01 -45.95
CA GLY A 736 -38.20 2.49 -45.41
C GLY A 736 -38.47 1.29 -44.50
N ASP A 737 -37.72 1.15 -43.40
CA ASP A 737 -38.03 0.20 -42.33
C ASP A 737 -39.33 0.61 -41.62
N VAL A 738 -40.30 -0.30 -41.55
CA VAL A 738 -41.70 -0.01 -41.19
C VAL A 738 -41.85 0.53 -39.76
N ASP A 739 -41.01 0.09 -38.85
CA ASP A 739 -40.92 0.57 -37.46
C ASP A 739 -39.70 1.47 -37.21
N GLU A 740 -38.96 1.80 -38.28
CA GLU A 740 -37.68 2.51 -38.20
C GLU A 740 -36.61 1.79 -37.36
N VAL A 741 -36.80 0.48 -37.12
CA VAL A 741 -35.82 -0.40 -36.48
C VAL A 741 -35.02 -1.09 -37.59
N PRO A 742 -33.67 -1.15 -37.50
CA PRO A 742 -32.89 -1.84 -38.50
C PRO A 742 -33.26 -3.32 -38.60
N ASN A 743 -33.68 -3.78 -39.78
CA ASN A 743 -34.12 -5.17 -39.96
C ASN A 743 -33.03 -6.20 -39.60
N ALA A 744 -31.75 -5.85 -39.74
CA ALA A 744 -30.63 -6.74 -39.46
C ALA A 744 -30.51 -7.10 -37.97
N ILE A 745 -31.06 -6.29 -37.05
CA ILE A 745 -31.11 -6.61 -35.62
C ILE A 745 -32.37 -7.39 -35.22
N VAL A 746 -33.31 -7.62 -36.15
CA VAL A 746 -34.57 -8.34 -35.91
C VAL A 746 -34.49 -9.75 -36.51
N PRO A 747 -34.39 -10.82 -35.68
CA PRO A 747 -34.41 -12.18 -36.19
C PRO A 747 -35.73 -12.50 -36.90
N SER A 748 -35.66 -13.07 -38.11
CA SER A 748 -36.85 -13.42 -38.90
C SER A 748 -37.72 -14.49 -38.23
N GLN A 749 -37.12 -15.30 -37.35
CA GLN A 749 -37.79 -16.33 -36.57
C GLN A 749 -38.80 -15.77 -35.55
N LEU A 750 -38.68 -14.50 -35.16
CA LEU A 750 -39.65 -13.83 -34.29
C LEU A 750 -41.01 -13.60 -35.00
N PHE A 751 -41.02 -13.70 -36.33
CA PHE A 751 -42.23 -13.65 -37.15
C PHE A 751 -42.73 -15.05 -37.54
N THR A 752 -42.79 -15.96 -36.57
CA THR A 752 -43.40 -17.29 -36.73
C THR A 752 -44.59 -17.50 -35.78
N GLY A 753 -45.49 -18.43 -36.11
CA GLY A 753 -46.68 -18.73 -35.30
C GLY A 753 -47.85 -17.74 -35.46
N THR A 754 -48.74 -17.70 -34.46
CA THR A 754 -49.87 -16.75 -34.40
C THR A 754 -49.37 -15.38 -33.95
N MET A 755 -49.79 -14.31 -34.62
CA MET A 755 -49.34 -12.95 -34.31
C MET A 755 -50.50 -12.03 -33.94
N GLU A 756 -50.21 -11.05 -33.09
CA GLU A 756 -51.07 -9.90 -32.92
C GLU A 756 -51.14 -9.18 -34.27
N ARG A 757 -52.36 -8.88 -34.72
CA ARG A 757 -52.60 -8.12 -35.94
C ARG A 757 -53.45 -6.91 -35.63
N TRP A 758 -53.16 -5.83 -36.33
CA TRP A 758 -53.96 -4.62 -36.30
C TRP A 758 -54.42 -4.30 -37.71
N ASP A 759 -55.73 -4.38 -37.91
CA ASP A 759 -56.39 -4.08 -39.18
C ASP A 759 -57.32 -2.87 -38.95
N GLN A 760 -57.04 -1.76 -39.65
CA GLN A 760 -57.87 -0.55 -39.60
C GLN A 760 -58.92 -0.51 -40.73
N GLY A 761 -59.07 -1.58 -41.50
CA GLY A 761 -60.04 -1.72 -42.59
C GLY A 761 -59.44 -1.54 -43.98
N PHE A 762 -60.27 -1.72 -45.02
CA PHE A 762 -59.87 -1.91 -46.43
C PHE A 762 -58.92 -0.85 -47.02
N TRP A 763 -58.93 0.39 -46.53
CA TRP A 763 -58.10 1.49 -47.04
C TRP A 763 -56.78 1.68 -46.30
N TRP A 764 -56.54 0.91 -45.24
CA TRP A 764 -55.38 1.05 -44.37
C TRP A 764 -54.51 -0.21 -44.38
N PRO A 765 -53.19 -0.08 -44.21
CA PRO A 765 -52.30 -1.23 -44.13
C PRO A 765 -52.60 -2.12 -42.91
N GLU A 766 -52.63 -3.45 -43.12
CA GLU A 766 -52.67 -4.44 -42.02
C GLU A 766 -51.26 -4.54 -41.42
N HIS A 767 -51.15 -4.43 -40.09
CA HIS A 767 -49.91 -4.60 -39.36
C HIS A 767 -49.89 -5.91 -38.58
N ARG A 768 -48.70 -6.49 -38.41
CA ARG A 768 -48.45 -7.60 -37.49
C ARG A 768 -47.22 -7.34 -36.64
N TYR A 769 -47.18 -7.92 -35.45
CA TYR A 769 -46.09 -7.72 -34.49
C TYR A 769 -45.38 -9.04 -34.22
N SER A 770 -44.06 -8.96 -34.05
CA SER A 770 -43.22 -10.11 -33.74
C SER A 770 -43.56 -10.67 -32.35
N GLN A 771 -43.10 -11.89 -32.08
CA GLN A 771 -42.98 -12.33 -30.69
C GLN A 771 -42.01 -11.40 -29.93
N PRO A 772 -42.29 -11.09 -28.66
CA PRO A 772 -41.38 -10.31 -27.82
C PRO A 772 -40.15 -11.17 -27.52
N ALA A 773 -38.96 -10.55 -27.50
CA ALA A 773 -37.71 -11.25 -27.29
C ALA A 773 -36.70 -10.40 -26.53
N ILE A 774 -35.72 -11.07 -25.91
CA ILE A 774 -34.44 -10.46 -25.56
C ILE A 774 -33.50 -10.73 -26.73
N VAL A 775 -32.91 -9.68 -27.30
CA VAL A 775 -32.01 -9.79 -28.46
C VAL A 775 -30.67 -9.15 -28.12
N LEU A 776 -29.61 -9.93 -28.34
CA LEU A 776 -28.24 -9.45 -28.40
C LEU A 776 -27.91 -9.14 -29.86
N TRP A 777 -27.43 -7.93 -30.15
CA TRP A 777 -27.07 -7.48 -31.49
C TRP A 777 -25.72 -6.76 -31.50
N ALA A 778 -25.14 -6.63 -32.69
CA ALA A 778 -23.88 -5.94 -32.92
C ALA A 778 -24.01 -4.94 -34.06
N ARG A 779 -23.21 -3.89 -33.97
CA ARG A 779 -22.79 -3.08 -35.10
C ARG A 779 -21.27 -3.14 -35.23
N ASP A 780 -20.78 -3.77 -36.28
CA ASP A 780 -19.34 -3.84 -36.58
C ASP A 780 -19.07 -3.74 -38.10
N ALA A 781 -17.82 -3.48 -38.48
CA ALA A 781 -17.42 -3.27 -39.87
C ALA A 781 -17.45 -4.54 -40.76
N THR A 782 -17.88 -5.70 -40.25
CA THR A 782 -17.66 -7.00 -40.91
C THR A 782 -18.83 -7.51 -41.77
N SER A 783 -19.95 -6.76 -41.84
CA SER A 783 -21.21 -7.20 -42.47
C SER A 783 -21.46 -6.58 -43.88
N PRO A 784 -22.00 -7.35 -44.86
CA PRO A 784 -22.44 -6.84 -46.16
C PRO A 784 -23.75 -6.02 -46.11
N ASP A 785 -24.56 -6.17 -45.06
CA ASP A 785 -25.71 -5.31 -44.76
C ASP A 785 -25.26 -4.25 -43.76
N ALA A 786 -24.65 -3.17 -44.28
CA ALA A 786 -24.27 -1.93 -43.57
C ALA A 786 -24.27 -2.02 -42.02
N GLY A 787 -23.24 -2.65 -41.46
CA GLY A 787 -22.88 -2.55 -40.04
C GLY A 787 -23.65 -3.42 -39.03
N PHE A 788 -24.98 -3.58 -39.13
CA PHE A 788 -25.80 -4.21 -38.06
C PHE A 788 -26.05 -5.70 -38.26
N LYS A 789 -26.21 -6.45 -37.15
CA LYS A 789 -26.62 -7.87 -37.13
C LYS A 789 -27.13 -8.30 -35.75
N TRP A 790 -28.09 -9.22 -35.70
CA TRP A 790 -28.40 -9.96 -34.48
C TRP A 790 -27.35 -11.05 -34.21
N LEU A 791 -27.10 -11.32 -32.94
CA LEU A 791 -26.11 -12.29 -32.46
C LEU A 791 -26.74 -13.44 -31.70
N ALA A 792 -27.73 -13.17 -30.85
CA ALA A 792 -28.47 -14.19 -30.13
C ALA A 792 -29.85 -13.67 -29.73
N TYR A 793 -30.83 -14.56 -29.58
CA TYR A 793 -32.14 -14.17 -29.06
C TYR A 793 -32.76 -15.23 -28.15
N LYS A 794 -33.62 -14.79 -27.24
CA LYS A 794 -34.57 -15.60 -26.47
C LYS A 794 -35.97 -15.05 -26.69
N ILE A 795 -36.88 -15.90 -27.15
CA ILE A 795 -38.31 -15.59 -27.24
C ILE A 795 -38.87 -15.55 -25.82
N LEU A 796 -39.68 -14.53 -25.56
CA LEU A 796 -40.36 -14.34 -24.29
C LEU A 796 -41.82 -14.77 -24.37
N ASP A 797 -42.33 -15.32 -23.28
CA ASP A 797 -43.72 -15.66 -23.08
C ASP A 797 -44.24 -15.22 -21.70
N ALA A 798 -45.48 -15.62 -21.37
CA ALA A 798 -46.10 -15.25 -20.10
C ALA A 798 -45.40 -15.85 -18.87
N SER A 799 -44.67 -16.95 -19.03
CA SER A 799 -43.96 -17.64 -17.95
C SER A 799 -42.67 -16.94 -17.53
N ASP A 800 -42.11 -16.04 -18.36
CA ASP A 800 -40.92 -15.23 -18.04
C ASP A 800 -41.24 -14.05 -17.09
N SER A 801 -42.53 -13.76 -16.84
CA SER A 801 -43.04 -12.72 -15.92
C SER A 801 -42.63 -11.26 -16.19
N VAL A 802 -41.94 -10.99 -17.29
CA VAL A 802 -41.57 -9.64 -17.76
C VAL A 802 -42.58 -9.05 -18.75
N LEU A 803 -43.61 -9.82 -19.10
CA LEU A 803 -44.69 -9.44 -20.00
C LEU A 803 -46.04 -9.44 -19.27
N SER A 804 -46.97 -8.64 -19.77
CA SER A 804 -48.38 -8.63 -19.38
C SER A 804 -49.28 -8.96 -20.58
N GLY A 805 -50.50 -9.42 -20.32
CA GLY A 805 -51.44 -9.86 -21.36
C GLY A 805 -51.38 -11.36 -21.66
N SER A 806 -51.87 -11.77 -22.82
CA SER A 806 -51.94 -13.18 -23.22
C SER A 806 -51.55 -13.32 -24.68
N TYR A 807 -50.91 -14.45 -25.03
CA TYR A 807 -50.45 -14.70 -26.40
C TYR A 807 -51.60 -14.54 -27.41
N PRO A 808 -51.42 -13.78 -28.50
CA PRO A 808 -50.21 -13.06 -28.93
C PRO A 808 -50.10 -11.58 -28.48
N ASN A 809 -51.11 -11.07 -27.76
CA ASN A 809 -51.27 -9.67 -27.36
C ASN A 809 -50.48 -9.33 -26.08
N PHE A 810 -49.15 -9.48 -26.14
CA PHE A 810 -48.28 -9.14 -25.02
C PHE A 810 -47.92 -7.64 -24.98
N ARG A 811 -47.75 -7.11 -23.78
CA ARG A 811 -47.19 -5.79 -23.49
C ARG A 811 -46.03 -5.93 -22.52
N MET A 812 -45.07 -5.01 -22.56
CA MET A 812 -44.00 -4.99 -21.60
C MET A 812 -44.54 -4.69 -20.20
N LYS A 813 -44.14 -5.48 -19.19
CA LYS A 813 -44.48 -5.16 -17.80
C LYS A 813 -43.69 -3.91 -17.37
N PRO A 814 -44.30 -2.97 -16.62
CA PRO A 814 -43.58 -1.79 -16.15
C PRO A 814 -42.37 -2.14 -15.30
N TRP A 815 -41.26 -1.45 -15.56
CA TRP A 815 -40.00 -1.58 -14.81
C TRP A 815 -39.39 -2.98 -14.86
N SER A 816 -39.61 -3.71 -15.96
CA SER A 816 -38.92 -4.97 -16.25
C SER A 816 -37.41 -4.71 -16.35
N THR A 817 -36.63 -5.53 -15.66
CA THR A 817 -35.19 -5.38 -15.54
C THR A 817 -34.46 -6.18 -16.62
N LEU A 818 -33.41 -5.59 -17.18
CA LEU A 818 -32.46 -6.22 -18.08
C LEU A 818 -31.06 -6.03 -17.51
N MET A 819 -30.27 -7.11 -17.45
CA MET A 819 -28.90 -7.06 -16.98
C MET A 819 -27.95 -7.73 -17.96
N LEU A 820 -26.81 -7.09 -18.14
CA LEU A 820 -25.65 -7.56 -18.88
C LEU A 820 -24.53 -7.92 -17.90
N ARG A 821 -23.92 -9.08 -18.09
CA ARG A 821 -22.63 -9.44 -17.50
C ARG A 821 -21.61 -9.66 -18.60
N LEU A 822 -20.61 -8.79 -18.65
CA LEU A 822 -19.52 -8.82 -19.63
C LEU A 822 -18.21 -9.18 -18.94
N VAL A 823 -17.65 -10.33 -19.32
CA VAL A 823 -16.33 -10.77 -18.87
C VAL A 823 -15.40 -10.78 -20.07
N GLU A 824 -14.35 -9.96 -20.05
CA GLU A 824 -13.30 -9.98 -21.06
C GLU A 824 -12.03 -10.60 -20.49
N ALA A 825 -11.59 -11.67 -21.13
CA ALA A 825 -10.53 -12.50 -20.60
C ALA A 825 -9.85 -13.32 -21.70
N GLN A 826 -8.70 -13.89 -21.37
CA GLN A 826 -8.02 -14.90 -22.18
C GLN A 826 -8.35 -16.30 -21.65
N PRO A 827 -8.88 -17.22 -22.48
CA PRO A 827 -9.21 -18.56 -22.02
C PRO A 827 -7.98 -19.41 -21.77
N MET A 828 -7.99 -20.18 -20.68
CA MET A 828 -7.03 -21.25 -20.43
C MET A 828 -7.76 -22.51 -19.98
N ASN A 829 -7.46 -23.66 -20.59
CA ASN A 829 -8.12 -24.90 -20.19
C ASN A 829 -7.52 -25.43 -18.87
N PHE A 830 -8.35 -26.09 -18.08
CA PHE A 830 -7.93 -26.64 -16.79
C PHE A 830 -8.54 -28.02 -16.50
N THR A 831 -7.92 -28.71 -15.55
CA THR A 831 -8.45 -29.89 -14.88
C THR A 831 -8.16 -29.76 -13.39
N ALA A 832 -9.17 -29.89 -12.53
CA ALA A 832 -9.03 -29.75 -11.08
C ALA A 832 -9.84 -30.84 -10.34
N PRO A 833 -9.48 -31.21 -9.10
CA PRO A 833 -10.32 -32.02 -8.22
C PRO A 833 -11.66 -31.32 -7.94
N ALA A 834 -12.76 -32.06 -7.90
CA ALA A 834 -14.11 -31.48 -7.68
C ALA A 834 -14.37 -30.96 -6.26
N SER A 835 -13.45 -31.16 -5.32
CA SER A 835 -13.66 -30.89 -3.88
C SER A 835 -13.72 -29.40 -3.54
N THR A 836 -12.95 -28.57 -4.24
CA THR A 836 -12.85 -27.13 -3.98
C THR A 836 -13.18 -26.38 -5.27
N PRO A 837 -14.37 -25.75 -5.36
CA PRO A 837 -14.73 -24.91 -6.49
C PRO A 837 -13.75 -23.75 -6.65
N ILE A 838 -13.38 -23.44 -7.89
CA ILE A 838 -12.64 -22.21 -8.20
C ILE A 838 -13.68 -21.11 -8.41
N MET A 839 -13.53 -19.98 -7.72
CA MET A 839 -14.47 -18.86 -7.73
C MET A 839 -13.95 -17.69 -8.57
N SER A 840 -14.85 -16.84 -9.07
CA SER A 840 -14.53 -15.58 -9.71
C SER A 840 -13.64 -14.73 -8.80
N GLY A 841 -12.64 -14.07 -9.37
CA GLY A 841 -11.65 -13.30 -8.63
C GLY A 841 -10.51 -14.12 -8.03
N ALA A 842 -10.51 -15.45 -8.16
CA ALA A 842 -9.41 -16.29 -7.68
C ALA A 842 -8.07 -15.91 -8.30
N VAL A 843 -7.01 -15.95 -7.51
CA VAL A 843 -5.63 -15.73 -7.94
C VAL A 843 -4.98 -17.08 -8.22
N ILE A 844 -4.39 -17.21 -9.41
CA ILE A 844 -3.69 -18.42 -9.86
C ILE A 844 -2.20 -18.11 -9.88
N ASN A 845 -1.43 -18.89 -9.14
CA ASN A 845 0.01 -18.73 -8.99
C ASN A 845 0.74 -19.95 -9.54
N ILE A 846 1.60 -19.72 -10.54
CA ILE A 846 2.47 -20.71 -11.16
C ILE A 846 3.88 -20.51 -10.60
N GLY A 847 4.33 -21.45 -9.77
CA GLY A 847 5.69 -21.48 -9.23
C GLY A 847 6.72 -22.10 -10.19
N GLY A 848 8.01 -22.06 -9.81
CA GLY A 848 9.14 -22.64 -10.55
C GLY A 848 10.07 -21.60 -11.19
N ASP A 849 10.98 -22.04 -12.07
CA ASP A 849 12.06 -21.22 -12.67
C ASP A 849 11.56 -20.04 -13.53
N THR A 850 10.31 -20.10 -13.99
CA THR A 850 9.63 -19.03 -14.73
C THR A 850 8.26 -18.79 -14.11
N PRO A 851 8.18 -17.91 -13.10
CA PRO A 851 6.94 -17.66 -12.38
C PRO A 851 5.90 -16.97 -13.26
N GLY A 852 4.64 -17.23 -12.98
CA GLY A 852 3.50 -16.57 -13.62
C GLY A 852 2.33 -16.45 -12.67
N SER A 853 1.52 -15.42 -12.85
CA SER A 853 0.29 -15.23 -12.08
C SER A 853 -0.83 -14.73 -12.99
N ALA A 854 -2.05 -15.15 -12.72
CA ALA A 854 -3.24 -14.62 -13.38
C ALA A 854 -4.39 -14.54 -12.39
N ARG A 855 -5.41 -13.74 -12.71
CA ARG A 855 -6.65 -13.67 -11.93
C ARG A 855 -7.80 -14.21 -12.76
N LEU A 856 -8.76 -14.84 -12.10
CA LEU A 856 -9.98 -15.28 -12.74
C LEU A 856 -10.96 -14.10 -12.90
N ALA A 857 -11.30 -13.74 -14.13
CA ALA A 857 -12.15 -12.59 -14.45
C ALA A 857 -13.65 -12.84 -14.28
N GLY A 858 -14.05 -14.12 -14.22
CA GLY A 858 -15.43 -14.58 -14.10
C GLY A 858 -15.44 -16.06 -13.71
N GLN A 859 -16.59 -16.64 -13.36
CA GLN A 859 -16.63 -18.05 -12.97
C GLN A 859 -16.06 -19.01 -14.04
N PRO A 860 -15.48 -20.17 -13.64
CA PRO A 860 -15.01 -21.18 -14.58
C PRO A 860 -16.13 -21.75 -15.45
N ILE A 861 -15.86 -21.94 -16.74
CA ILE A 861 -16.82 -22.57 -17.65
C ILE A 861 -16.56 -24.08 -17.67
N LEU A 862 -17.47 -24.86 -17.10
CA LEU A 862 -17.30 -26.31 -16.96
C LEU A 862 -17.76 -27.05 -18.21
N THR A 863 -16.88 -27.87 -18.79
CA THR A 863 -17.19 -28.70 -19.97
C THR A 863 -17.34 -30.18 -19.61
N ARG A 864 -16.88 -30.59 -18.42
CA ARG A 864 -17.04 -31.96 -17.93
C ARG A 864 -17.14 -32.00 -16.41
N ARG A 865 -18.25 -32.59 -15.94
CA ARG A 865 -18.65 -32.73 -14.52
C ARG A 865 -18.87 -31.38 -13.83
N THR A 866 -19.51 -31.44 -12.68
CA THR A 866 -19.77 -30.28 -11.81
C THR A 866 -18.95 -30.39 -10.54
N TRP A 867 -18.76 -29.27 -9.86
CA TRP A 867 -18.19 -29.24 -8.52
C TRP A 867 -19.01 -30.08 -7.53
N GLY A 868 -18.36 -30.64 -6.52
CA GLY A 868 -18.97 -31.53 -5.52
C GLY A 868 -19.26 -32.96 -6.02
N GLY A 869 -19.07 -33.26 -7.32
CA GLY A 869 -19.18 -34.60 -7.87
C GLY A 869 -17.93 -35.47 -7.67
N GLY A 870 -18.00 -36.75 -8.06
CA GLY A 870 -16.83 -37.65 -8.01
C GLY A 870 -15.82 -37.41 -9.15
N GLY A 871 -14.54 -37.25 -8.81
CA GLY A 871 -13.39 -37.19 -9.72
C GLY A 871 -13.02 -35.77 -10.17
N ASN A 872 -12.31 -35.65 -11.31
CA ASN A 872 -11.81 -34.34 -11.77
C ASN A 872 -12.83 -33.61 -12.65
N VAL A 873 -12.96 -32.31 -12.41
CA VAL A 873 -13.71 -31.33 -13.22
C VAL A 873 -12.79 -30.79 -14.31
N GLN A 874 -13.34 -30.58 -15.51
CA GLN A 874 -12.61 -29.97 -16.63
C GLN A 874 -13.41 -28.79 -17.20
N GLY A 875 -12.69 -27.81 -17.72
CA GLY A 875 -13.31 -26.61 -18.25
C GLY A 875 -12.30 -25.59 -18.76
N THR A 876 -12.78 -24.36 -18.92
CA THR A 876 -12.01 -23.20 -19.35
C THR A 876 -12.09 -22.10 -18.30
N LEU A 877 -10.92 -21.56 -17.93
CA LEU A 877 -10.75 -20.43 -17.01
C LEU A 877 -10.66 -19.13 -17.83
N PRO A 878 -11.55 -18.15 -17.63
CA PRO A 878 -11.37 -16.81 -18.17
C PRO A 878 -10.33 -16.05 -17.33
N LEU A 879 -9.10 -15.91 -17.85
CA LEU A 879 -7.98 -15.26 -17.15
C LEU A 879 -7.81 -13.78 -17.54
N ALA A 880 -7.55 -12.94 -16.54
CA ALA A 880 -7.16 -11.53 -16.66
C ALA A 880 -5.95 -11.23 -15.76
N LYS A 881 -5.44 -9.99 -15.79
CA LYS A 881 -4.26 -9.55 -15.01
C LYS A 881 -3.08 -10.53 -15.10
N ILE A 882 -2.78 -10.97 -16.32
CA ILE A 882 -1.76 -11.98 -16.58
C ILE A 882 -0.37 -11.35 -16.44
N LYS A 883 0.46 -11.94 -15.58
CA LYS A 883 1.88 -11.59 -15.38
C LYS A 883 2.73 -12.83 -15.61
N GLY A 884 3.88 -12.66 -16.25
CA GLY A 884 4.78 -13.78 -16.54
C GLY A 884 4.20 -14.76 -17.57
N ASN A 885 4.69 -16.01 -17.56
CA ASN A 885 4.37 -16.99 -18.59
C ASN A 885 3.32 -18.01 -18.13
N ILE A 886 2.08 -17.91 -18.65
CA ILE A 886 1.00 -18.88 -18.43
C ILE A 886 1.14 -20.02 -19.44
N ARG A 887 1.36 -21.24 -18.95
CA ARG A 887 1.60 -22.43 -19.77
C ARG A 887 0.91 -23.66 -19.20
N SER A 888 0.82 -24.71 -20.00
CA SER A 888 0.39 -26.03 -19.51
C SER A 888 1.32 -26.49 -18.39
N THR A 889 0.80 -26.67 -17.17
CA THR A 889 1.58 -27.04 -15.97
C THR A 889 0.64 -27.64 -14.94
N GLY A 890 1.09 -28.71 -14.27
CA GLY A 890 0.36 -29.37 -13.18
C GLY A 890 0.78 -28.85 -11.81
N GLY A 891 -0.09 -29.01 -10.81
CA GLY A 891 0.19 -28.59 -9.43
C GLY A 891 0.17 -27.08 -9.23
N VAL A 892 -0.57 -26.36 -10.07
CA VAL A 892 -0.74 -24.90 -9.97
C VAL A 892 -1.65 -24.60 -8.79
N LEU A 893 -1.26 -23.64 -7.94
CA LEU A 893 -2.04 -23.23 -6.79
C LEU A 893 -3.03 -22.14 -7.21
N PHE A 894 -4.25 -22.24 -6.68
CA PHE A 894 -5.21 -21.14 -6.74
C PHE A 894 -5.69 -20.78 -5.33
N GLU A 895 -6.03 -19.52 -5.15
CA GLU A 895 -6.60 -18.95 -3.95
C GLU A 895 -7.85 -18.15 -4.32
N ASN A 896 -9.00 -18.53 -3.76
CA ASN A 896 -10.28 -17.87 -3.96
C ASN A 896 -10.37 -16.61 -3.07
N PRO A 897 -11.28 -15.67 -3.38
CA PRO A 897 -11.49 -14.47 -2.57
C PRO A 897 -11.93 -14.74 -1.12
N ASP A 898 -12.54 -15.89 -0.86
CA ASP A 898 -12.94 -16.33 0.49
C ASP A 898 -11.77 -16.96 1.30
N GLY A 899 -10.56 -16.98 0.73
CA GLY A 899 -9.36 -17.59 1.31
C GLY A 899 -9.26 -19.09 1.12
N SER A 900 -10.24 -19.74 0.47
CA SER A 900 -10.13 -21.17 0.15
C SER A 900 -9.09 -21.40 -0.94
N GLN A 901 -8.25 -22.42 -0.74
CA GLN A 901 -7.13 -22.73 -1.64
C GLN A 901 -7.26 -24.12 -2.22
N GLY A 902 -6.70 -24.33 -3.40
CA GLY A 902 -6.66 -25.64 -4.04
C GLY A 902 -5.58 -25.75 -5.09
N THR A 903 -5.55 -26.92 -5.75
CA THR A 903 -4.62 -27.20 -6.85
C THR A 903 -5.38 -27.51 -8.12
N LEU A 904 -4.79 -27.12 -9.24
CA LEU A 904 -5.30 -27.42 -10.58
C LEU A 904 -4.15 -27.75 -11.53
N THR A 905 -4.50 -28.33 -12.66
CA THR A 905 -3.61 -28.53 -13.81
C THR A 905 -4.10 -27.67 -14.95
N LEU A 906 -3.26 -26.74 -15.41
CA LEU A 906 -3.49 -25.98 -16.62
C LEU A 906 -3.10 -26.81 -17.83
N THR A 907 -3.92 -26.82 -18.87
CA THR A 907 -3.72 -27.61 -20.09
C THR A 907 -3.81 -26.76 -21.35
N GLY A 908 -2.99 -27.07 -22.35
CA GLY A 908 -2.97 -26.35 -23.63
C GLY A 908 -2.25 -25.00 -23.57
N THR A 909 -2.65 -24.09 -24.45
CA THR A 909 -2.07 -22.75 -24.59
C THR A 909 -3.10 -21.68 -24.22
N LEU A 910 -2.60 -20.56 -23.67
CA LEU A 910 -3.42 -19.39 -23.40
C LEU A 910 -4.04 -18.87 -24.71
N GLY A 911 -5.36 -18.71 -24.74
CA GLY A 911 -6.09 -18.23 -25.90
C GLY A 911 -6.05 -16.72 -26.09
N ALA A 912 -6.62 -16.26 -27.21
CA ALA A 912 -6.78 -14.84 -27.49
C ALA A 912 -7.85 -14.20 -26.60
N LYS A 913 -7.70 -12.90 -26.33
CA LYS A 913 -8.67 -12.10 -25.57
C LYS A 913 -10.05 -12.17 -26.22
N THR A 914 -11.06 -12.47 -25.41
CA THR A 914 -12.43 -12.76 -25.87
C THR A 914 -13.44 -12.17 -24.90
N ASN A 915 -14.56 -11.64 -25.42
CA ASN A 915 -15.71 -11.23 -24.63
C ASN A 915 -16.63 -12.43 -24.36
N TYR A 916 -16.95 -12.69 -23.10
CA TYR A 916 -17.94 -13.65 -22.62
C TYR A 916 -19.16 -12.88 -22.12
N ILE A 917 -20.30 -13.08 -22.76
CA ILE A 917 -21.52 -12.33 -22.51
C ILE A 917 -22.56 -13.25 -21.90
N ARG A 918 -23.12 -12.83 -20.76
CA ARG A 918 -24.34 -13.38 -20.17
C ARG A 918 -25.37 -12.27 -20.03
N ALA A 919 -26.64 -12.64 -20.14
CA ALA A 919 -27.76 -11.74 -19.92
C ALA A 919 -28.67 -12.33 -18.84
N PHE A 920 -29.26 -11.45 -18.04
CA PHE A 920 -30.26 -11.80 -17.05
C PHE A 920 -31.47 -10.88 -17.19
N TYR A 921 -32.63 -11.37 -16.75
CA TYR A 921 -33.86 -10.60 -16.73
C TYR A 921 -34.60 -10.80 -15.40
N GLY A 922 -35.41 -9.81 -15.06
CA GLY A 922 -36.14 -9.75 -13.81
C GLY A 922 -37.29 -8.76 -13.88
N ASP A 923 -38.06 -8.65 -12.82
CA ASP A 923 -39.14 -7.69 -12.70
C ASP A 923 -39.36 -7.28 -11.24
N THR A 924 -40.26 -6.31 -11.04
CA THR A 924 -40.49 -5.67 -9.73
C THR A 924 -41.27 -6.51 -8.73
N THR A 925 -41.68 -7.74 -9.09
CA THR A 925 -42.44 -8.64 -8.22
C THR A 925 -41.74 -9.98 -8.04
N ALA A 926 -41.92 -10.61 -6.88
CA ALA A 926 -41.42 -11.95 -6.63
C ALA A 926 -42.30 -13.02 -7.30
N HIS A 927 -41.69 -14.10 -7.74
CA HIS A 927 -42.34 -15.23 -8.43
C HIS A 927 -41.90 -16.56 -7.85
N GLY A 928 -42.84 -17.49 -7.71
CA GLY A 928 -42.52 -18.85 -7.27
C GLY A 928 -41.91 -18.95 -5.87
N THR A 929 -41.12 -19.98 -5.63
CA THR A 929 -40.33 -20.19 -4.41
C THR A 929 -38.86 -20.21 -4.78
N THR A 930 -38.09 -19.27 -4.23
CA THR A 930 -36.68 -19.08 -4.60
C THR A 930 -35.83 -20.32 -4.36
N GLY A 931 -34.86 -20.55 -5.25
CA GLY A 931 -34.14 -21.80 -5.35
C GLY A 931 -32.63 -21.61 -5.43
N THR A 932 -31.98 -22.62 -6.03
CA THR A 932 -30.55 -22.59 -6.36
C THR A 932 -30.32 -22.86 -7.85
N ALA A 933 -31.29 -22.50 -8.70
CA ALA A 933 -31.23 -22.70 -10.14
C ALA A 933 -31.30 -21.33 -10.85
N TRP A 934 -30.27 -20.98 -11.61
CA TRP A 934 -30.24 -19.67 -12.31
C TRP A 934 -31.21 -19.57 -13.47
N ASN A 935 -31.66 -20.68 -14.03
CA ASN A 935 -32.46 -20.69 -15.26
C ASN A 935 -33.97 -20.82 -15.00
N ASP A 936 -34.38 -20.89 -13.74
CA ASP A 936 -35.81 -20.88 -13.40
C ASP A 936 -36.30 -19.44 -13.18
N ASN A 937 -37.62 -19.27 -13.26
CA ASN A 937 -38.27 -17.98 -13.05
C ASN A 937 -38.75 -17.80 -11.59
N ASN A 938 -38.28 -18.64 -10.66
CA ASN A 938 -38.67 -18.59 -9.26
C ASN A 938 -37.71 -17.66 -8.49
N ARG A 939 -37.97 -16.35 -8.55
CA ARG A 939 -37.04 -15.32 -8.05
C ARG A 939 -37.70 -14.35 -7.08
N HIS A 940 -36.90 -13.73 -6.23
CA HIS A 940 -37.28 -12.53 -5.50
C HIS A 940 -37.50 -11.35 -6.45
N ALA A 941 -38.20 -10.33 -5.95
CA ALA A 941 -38.40 -9.09 -6.67
C ALA A 941 -37.08 -8.33 -6.87
N ASN A 942 -37.00 -7.57 -7.97
CA ASN A 942 -36.02 -6.48 -8.13
C ASN A 942 -36.80 -5.16 -8.21
N PRO A 943 -37.20 -4.58 -7.05
CA PRO A 943 -38.08 -3.42 -7.01
C PRO A 943 -37.44 -2.18 -7.62
N ARG A 944 -38.30 -1.23 -8.02
CA ARG A 944 -37.85 0.12 -8.38
C ARG A 944 -37.19 0.80 -7.17
N ASN A 945 -36.14 1.58 -7.39
CA ASN A 945 -35.24 2.19 -6.41
C ASN A 945 -34.25 1.25 -5.71
N GLU A 946 -34.19 -0.02 -6.12
CA GLU A 946 -33.25 -1.04 -5.62
C GLU A 946 -32.51 -1.69 -6.78
N VAL A 947 -31.29 -2.19 -6.53
CA VAL A 947 -30.49 -2.90 -7.53
C VAL A 947 -30.02 -4.22 -6.91
N HIS A 948 -30.59 -5.33 -7.36
CA HIS A 948 -30.19 -6.66 -6.93
C HIS A 948 -29.37 -7.38 -8.00
N TRP A 949 -28.17 -7.82 -7.63
CA TRP A 949 -27.25 -8.50 -8.53
C TRP A 949 -27.30 -10.02 -8.34
N PRO A 950 -27.30 -10.82 -9.42
CA PRO A 950 -27.06 -12.25 -9.33
C PRO A 950 -25.61 -12.48 -8.86
N PRO A 951 -25.35 -13.54 -8.08
CA PRO A 951 -24.00 -13.92 -7.66
C PRO A 951 -23.04 -14.07 -8.84
N ASP A 952 -21.75 -13.79 -8.64
CA ASP A 952 -20.71 -13.93 -9.68
C ASP A 952 -20.52 -15.40 -10.10
N ASP A 953 -20.55 -16.28 -9.10
CA ASP A 953 -20.40 -17.72 -9.23
C ASP A 953 -21.71 -18.42 -8.89
N ARG A 954 -22.05 -19.44 -9.68
CA ARG A 954 -23.25 -20.26 -9.48
C ARG A 954 -23.34 -20.85 -8.07
N GLN A 955 -22.20 -21.26 -7.52
CA GLN A 955 -22.07 -21.92 -6.22
C GLN A 955 -22.44 -20.99 -5.05
N SER A 956 -22.46 -19.68 -5.29
CA SER A 956 -22.82 -18.66 -4.31
C SER A 956 -24.30 -18.28 -4.37
N LEU A 957 -25.09 -18.92 -5.25
CA LEU A 957 -26.53 -18.77 -5.31
C LEU A 957 -27.20 -19.51 -4.15
N THR A 958 -28.07 -18.79 -3.48
CA THR A 958 -28.86 -19.22 -2.32
C THR A 958 -30.29 -18.74 -2.52
N THR A 959 -31.22 -19.29 -1.74
CA THR A 959 -32.62 -18.85 -1.77
C THR A 959 -32.82 -17.37 -1.45
N ASN A 960 -31.85 -16.70 -0.82
CA ASN A 960 -31.95 -15.31 -0.38
C ASN A 960 -31.45 -14.28 -1.39
N ASN A 961 -30.65 -14.69 -2.38
CA ASN A 961 -30.00 -13.79 -3.35
C ASN A 961 -30.39 -14.10 -4.81
N ASP A 962 -31.45 -14.88 -4.99
CA ASP A 962 -32.02 -15.26 -6.28
C ASP A 962 -33.05 -14.22 -6.75
N CYS A 963 -32.60 -13.15 -7.39
CA CYS A 963 -33.46 -12.02 -7.82
C CYS A 963 -33.62 -11.91 -9.34
N MET A 964 -32.97 -12.78 -10.11
CA MET A 964 -32.80 -12.64 -11.56
C MET A 964 -32.74 -14.01 -12.22
N THR A 965 -33.29 -14.10 -13.43
CA THR A 965 -33.24 -15.32 -14.24
C THR A 965 -32.23 -15.17 -15.37
N LEU A 966 -31.37 -16.18 -15.54
CA LEU A 966 -30.39 -16.28 -16.60
C LEU A 966 -31.08 -16.50 -17.95
N VAL A 967 -30.68 -15.74 -18.96
CA VAL A 967 -31.13 -15.94 -20.33
C VAL A 967 -30.51 -17.21 -20.90
N GLN A 968 -31.35 -18.13 -21.35
CA GLN A 968 -30.96 -19.24 -22.23
C GLN A 968 -31.34 -18.86 -23.67
N TRP A 969 -30.34 -18.75 -24.54
CA TRP A 969 -30.50 -18.35 -25.92
C TRP A 969 -31.14 -19.48 -26.73
N ASP A 970 -32.21 -19.17 -27.46
CA ASP A 970 -32.87 -20.12 -28.36
C ASP A 970 -32.04 -20.36 -29.62
N ASN A 971 -31.33 -19.31 -30.08
CA ASN A 971 -30.45 -19.37 -31.23
C ASN A 971 -29.33 -18.33 -31.16
N VAL A 972 -28.21 -18.61 -31.82
CA VAL A 972 -27.02 -17.78 -31.89
C VAL A 972 -26.53 -17.72 -33.35
N SER A 973 -26.19 -16.53 -33.85
CA SER A 973 -25.67 -16.29 -35.20
C SER A 973 -24.74 -15.07 -35.27
N GLY A 974 -24.49 -14.51 -36.45
CA GLY A 974 -23.84 -13.20 -36.59
C GLY A 974 -22.36 -13.14 -36.18
N GLY A 975 -21.67 -14.29 -36.13
CA GLY A 975 -20.27 -14.38 -35.68
C GLY A 975 -20.09 -14.56 -34.17
N ALA A 976 -21.19 -14.59 -33.40
CA ALA A 976 -21.18 -15.06 -32.03
C ALA A 976 -21.12 -16.60 -31.97
N THR A 977 -20.47 -17.14 -30.94
CA THR A 977 -20.41 -18.58 -30.69
C THR A 977 -21.01 -18.89 -29.32
N ASN A 978 -21.91 -19.87 -29.26
CA ASN A 978 -22.48 -20.35 -28.01
C ASN A 978 -21.49 -21.30 -27.32
N VAL A 979 -21.28 -21.14 -26.02
CA VAL A 979 -20.34 -21.96 -25.27
C VAL A 979 -21.03 -23.20 -24.69
N THR A 980 -20.49 -24.37 -25.00
CA THR A 980 -20.98 -25.64 -24.44
C THR A 980 -20.57 -25.79 -22.98
N THR A 981 -21.53 -26.09 -22.11
CA THR A 981 -21.30 -26.37 -20.69
C THR A 981 -21.82 -27.76 -20.32
N SER A 982 -21.24 -28.37 -19.28
CA SER A 982 -21.78 -29.61 -18.68
C SER A 982 -22.82 -29.35 -17.59
N VAL A 983 -23.15 -28.08 -17.34
CA VAL A 983 -24.14 -27.64 -16.36
C VAL A 983 -25.46 -27.38 -17.10
N ALA A 984 -26.48 -28.19 -16.82
CA ALA A 984 -27.76 -28.12 -17.53
C ALA A 984 -28.41 -26.72 -17.47
N GLU A 985 -28.33 -26.06 -16.32
CA GLU A 985 -28.91 -24.72 -16.10
C GLU A 985 -28.19 -23.61 -16.90
N GLU A 986 -26.91 -23.81 -17.23
CA GLU A 986 -26.12 -22.83 -17.98
C GLU A 986 -26.08 -23.16 -19.48
N GLN A 987 -26.76 -24.21 -19.91
CA GLN A 987 -26.79 -24.60 -21.32
C GLN A 987 -27.38 -23.46 -22.15
N ASN A 988 -26.68 -23.11 -23.24
CA ASN A 988 -27.04 -22.00 -24.13
C ASN A 988 -27.10 -20.62 -23.47
N SER A 989 -26.39 -20.37 -22.38
CA SER A 989 -26.47 -19.07 -21.66
C SER A 989 -25.30 -18.11 -21.94
N ILE A 990 -24.18 -18.61 -22.48
CA ILE A 990 -22.94 -17.86 -22.65
C ILE A 990 -22.62 -17.72 -24.12
N VAL A 991 -22.44 -16.47 -24.57
CA VAL A 991 -22.01 -16.15 -25.93
C VAL A 991 -20.60 -15.58 -25.91
N THR A 992 -19.73 -16.07 -26.80
CA THR A 992 -18.38 -15.54 -26.99
C THR A 992 -18.23 -14.77 -28.29
N ILE A 993 -17.54 -13.63 -28.22
CA ILE A 993 -17.26 -12.75 -29.36
C ILE A 993 -15.83 -12.21 -29.23
N SER A 994 -15.07 -12.18 -30.34
CA SER A 994 -13.66 -11.77 -30.38
C SER A 994 -13.40 -10.41 -31.04
N THR A 995 -14.45 -9.64 -31.30
CA THR A 995 -14.40 -8.27 -31.84
C THR A 995 -14.78 -7.24 -30.78
N LEU A 996 -14.49 -5.95 -31.03
CA LEU A 996 -14.74 -4.83 -30.10
C LEU A 996 -14.17 -5.11 -28.69
N LEU A 997 -12.89 -5.46 -28.65
CA LEU A 997 -12.14 -5.74 -27.43
C LEU A 997 -11.54 -4.45 -26.87
N SER A 998 -11.32 -4.39 -25.55
CA SER A 998 -10.57 -3.28 -24.95
C SER A 998 -9.11 -3.28 -25.45
N PRO A 999 -8.43 -2.12 -25.51
CA PRO A 999 -7.04 -2.03 -25.94
C PRO A 999 -6.10 -2.92 -25.11
N ASP A 1000 -5.02 -3.40 -25.72
CA ASP A 1000 -4.03 -4.25 -25.04
C ASP A 1000 -2.94 -3.45 -24.31
N SER A 1001 -2.79 -2.14 -24.60
CA SER A 1001 -1.89 -1.21 -23.93
C SER A 1001 -2.24 0.26 -24.23
N GLY A 1002 -1.69 1.22 -23.48
CA GLY A 1002 -1.83 2.67 -23.73
C GLY A 1002 -2.81 3.42 -22.79
N MET A 1003 -3.10 4.70 -23.06
CA MET A 1003 -3.98 5.54 -22.22
C MET A 1003 -5.44 5.63 -22.70
N ALA A 1004 -5.82 4.93 -23.76
CA ALA A 1004 -6.91 5.39 -24.62
C ALA A 1004 -8.13 4.46 -24.61
N LEU A 1005 -8.86 4.37 -23.50
CA LEU A 1005 -10.32 4.21 -23.61
C LEU A 1005 -10.84 5.58 -24.10
N GLN A 1006 -10.88 5.77 -25.42
CA GLN A 1006 -11.23 7.07 -26.04
C GLN A 1006 -12.74 7.37 -26.01
N SER A 1007 -13.56 6.44 -25.55
CA SER A 1007 -15.02 6.52 -25.53
C SER A 1007 -15.57 5.99 -24.22
N THR A 1008 -16.74 6.51 -23.84
CA THR A 1008 -17.66 5.87 -22.89
C THR A 1008 -17.97 4.46 -23.39
N ASP A 1009 -17.59 3.40 -22.68
CA ASP A 1009 -17.75 2.00 -23.15
C ASP A 1009 -19.19 1.50 -23.09
N LEU A 1010 -20.07 2.21 -22.39
CA LEU A 1010 -21.41 1.80 -21.98
C LEU A 1010 -22.42 2.93 -22.19
N GLY A 1011 -23.68 2.60 -22.43
CA GLY A 1011 -24.78 3.55 -22.60
C GLY A 1011 -26.14 2.89 -22.54
N ILE A 1012 -27.17 3.72 -22.70
CA ILE A 1012 -28.58 3.31 -22.75
C ILE A 1012 -29.13 3.69 -24.12
N HIS A 1013 -29.90 2.80 -24.75
CA HIS A 1013 -30.47 3.06 -26.06
C HIS A 1013 -31.96 2.75 -26.17
N ALA A 1014 -32.60 3.45 -27.10
CA ALA A 1014 -33.94 3.23 -27.60
C ALA A 1014 -33.94 3.33 -29.14
N VAL A 1015 -34.70 2.49 -29.83
CA VAL A 1015 -34.67 2.38 -31.30
C VAL A 1015 -36.07 2.39 -31.90
N GLY A 1016 -36.18 2.96 -33.09
CA GLY A 1016 -37.40 3.00 -33.89
C GLY A 1016 -38.27 4.23 -33.61
N ASN A 1017 -39.39 4.29 -34.30
CA ASN A 1017 -40.33 5.41 -34.18
C ASN A 1017 -41.07 5.46 -32.83
N THR A 1018 -41.06 4.37 -32.04
CA THR A 1018 -41.59 4.33 -30.66
C THR A 1018 -40.53 4.55 -29.60
N ALA A 1019 -39.29 4.88 -29.97
CA ALA A 1019 -38.21 5.16 -29.03
C ALA A 1019 -38.60 6.21 -27.98
N THR A 1020 -39.42 7.20 -28.36
CA THR A 1020 -39.88 8.28 -27.47
C THR A 1020 -40.95 7.86 -26.45
N ASN A 1021 -41.40 6.60 -26.49
CA ASN A 1021 -42.30 6.04 -25.49
C ASN A 1021 -41.57 5.23 -24.41
N LEU A 1022 -40.23 5.21 -24.44
CA LEU A 1022 -39.41 4.45 -23.52
C LEU A 1022 -38.90 5.30 -22.37
N TYR A 1023 -39.05 4.77 -21.18
CA TYR A 1023 -38.52 5.31 -19.93
C TYR A 1023 -37.56 4.31 -19.32
N PHE A 1024 -36.50 4.83 -18.71
CA PHE A 1024 -35.49 4.03 -18.04
C PHE A 1024 -35.26 4.49 -16.61
N ASP A 1025 -34.99 3.56 -15.71
CA ASP A 1025 -34.69 3.86 -14.31
C ASP A 1025 -33.75 2.82 -13.70
N ASP A 1026 -33.19 3.15 -12.53
CA ASP A 1026 -32.29 2.31 -11.73
C ASP A 1026 -31.14 1.70 -12.54
N PHE A 1027 -30.40 2.56 -13.23
CA PHE A 1027 -29.21 2.12 -13.93
C PHE A 1027 -28.13 1.73 -12.90
N GLY A 1028 -27.82 0.44 -12.86
CA GLY A 1028 -26.80 -0.12 -11.99
C GLY A 1028 -25.54 -0.44 -12.79
N PHE A 1029 -24.37 -0.14 -12.21
CA PHE A 1029 -23.08 -0.59 -12.73
C PHE A 1029 -22.24 -1.17 -11.59
N GLN A 1030 -21.56 -2.28 -11.84
CA GLN A 1030 -20.53 -2.79 -10.92
C GLN A 1030 -19.35 -3.42 -11.67
N ALA A 1031 -18.15 -3.27 -11.12
CA ALA A 1031 -16.94 -3.89 -11.64
C ALA A 1031 -15.90 -4.12 -10.55
N TRP A 1032 -15.02 -5.10 -10.77
CA TRP A 1032 -13.85 -5.31 -9.92
C TRP A 1032 -12.79 -4.25 -10.23
N THR A 1033 -12.39 -3.49 -9.21
CA THR A 1033 -11.28 -2.54 -9.27
C THR A 1033 -10.24 -2.91 -8.22
N GLY A 1034 -8.99 -2.49 -8.40
CA GLY A 1034 -8.04 -2.62 -7.30
C GLY A 1034 -8.47 -1.77 -6.13
N ARG A 1035 -8.11 -2.19 -4.93
CA ARG A 1035 -8.28 -1.44 -3.67
C ARG A 1035 -7.36 -0.23 -3.70
N GLY A 1036 -7.76 0.74 -4.50
CA GLY A 1036 -7.11 2.01 -4.75
C GLY A 1036 -8.18 3.07 -4.64
N GLY A 1037 -8.18 3.78 -3.52
CA GLY A 1037 -8.97 4.98 -3.31
C GLY A 1037 -8.05 6.19 -3.14
N LYS A 1038 -8.63 7.36 -2.87
CA LYS A 1038 -7.82 8.49 -2.38
C LYS A 1038 -7.17 8.09 -1.05
N GLY A 1039 -5.85 8.06 -1.00
CA GLY A 1039 -5.02 7.68 0.15
C GLY A 1039 -3.83 8.63 0.31
N PHE A 1040 -3.03 8.42 1.35
CA PHE A 1040 -1.81 9.19 1.56
C PHE A 1040 -0.75 8.76 0.54
N ARG A 1041 -0.24 9.72 -0.24
CA ARG A 1041 0.92 9.50 -1.12
C ARG A 1041 2.21 9.53 -0.32
N ALA A 1042 3.34 9.20 -0.97
CA ALA A 1042 4.66 9.22 -0.36
C ALA A 1042 4.92 10.58 0.34
N PRO A 1043 5.09 10.60 1.67
CA PRO A 1043 5.25 11.84 2.42
C PRO A 1043 6.72 12.27 2.45
N ILE A 1044 6.96 13.55 2.75
CA ILE A 1044 8.26 14.01 3.24
C ILE A 1044 8.23 14.01 4.76
N MET A 1045 9.23 13.41 5.39
CA MET A 1045 9.31 13.22 6.83
C MET A 1045 10.51 13.95 7.43
N TYR A 1046 10.29 14.70 8.51
CA TYR A 1046 11.37 15.34 9.30
C TYR A 1046 11.10 15.35 10.79
N SER A 1047 12.21 15.39 11.55
CA SER A 1047 12.22 15.47 13.01
C SER A 1047 12.73 16.84 13.45
N ASN A 1048 11.94 17.55 14.28
CA ASN A 1048 12.35 18.84 14.84
C ASN A 1048 13.38 18.71 15.97
#